data_AF-A0A1Z8T0Z5-F1
#
_entry.id   AF-A0A1Z8T0Z5-F1
#
_cell.length_a   1.000
_cell.length_b   1.000
_cell.length_c   1.000
_cell.angle_alpha   90.00
_cell.angle_beta   90.00
_cell.angle_gamma   90.00
#
_symmetry.space_group_name_H-M   'P 1'
#
loop_
_entity.id
_entity.type
_entity.pdbx_description
1 polymer ?
#
loop_
_entity_poly.entity_id
_entity_poly.type
_entity_poly.pdbx_seq_one_letter_code
_entity_poly.pdbx_strand_id
1 'polypeptide(L)'
;MYIVPLPLRIFLSLFLLYSYSMGQLDTRTIKWGTHKGPDTPLYDPINSPWPSNPSSNQLLQDFGGTALVNSTGGPNATWSKGDLVELGFFASALGSDGAAGGTGGNVDTPSTNLFQGTWIALTSETYIGQDWGTGTSSPNQVVDAGEISFNSQFVYDGGSSAWENDVLHNNVPAANNNYKLGDGTDTPNLLVDHLAILTSSTKLGIRFYDSNSKSSGTTRYNTIMNTNWTWPGSNSDLEMFLHDSSTPSNLNSNLVFEFDNTSYGSSGTYTAKVDNTAVSSHGSAGALHSDDFKTSIAYLDNSSSLNISSANKDIVLSGHNGSNDITGGSDNILTINSNGVGTTSNTYTLTGDIIDTGASGGLELLKVGTGEQILTGAVSLISDTDSKVTIGEGTLTLKSSSNNQQFEYFTGTGTLKLDNTSNSSQTIIIGLANTSAKQTLSGGVTLSGSGTNTISVGGGEATGFGKHQEFSGVVSGAANLKKTGSGKLTLSGDNTFSGGVTIADGGGTKDGGILVAGHSDALGTGTTTIEHGKLSIGAGTTVTNLIRGEQSSNNTDKKSVIGGGVGNSAGVIDNGSGTQIDIGSGTGQINVLSPGIAHASSMSNGTSDFQVVAGNHNNSGSDDVTQSIGTIQIDKIGLKNGGVFDWEIRDFAGNNADGSDWDVLKFDTLDFAESGAGSFDVNIYSLAANGSAGSPSGDYGVGTTKTGASGFKFMQHTGTGSGWNNAPGSSRVVNGFNINSDNWAGVNDFYYGDWSVYYNTSDKSFYLQYSAVPEPSTYFMVTGLLLLPGCNFIRRFRKKNLATTASSDLEDC
;
A
#
# COMPACT_ATOMS: atom_id res chain seq x y z
N MET A 1 -30.61 59.71 73.19
CA MET A 1 -29.96 61.04 73.07
C MET A 1 -28.47 60.76 73.00
N TYR A 2 -27.75 60.75 71.89
CA TYR A 2 -27.83 61.55 70.66
C TYR A 2 -28.00 60.70 69.38
N ILE A 3 -28.77 61.27 68.45
CA ILE A 3 -29.00 60.81 67.08
C ILE A 3 -27.83 61.32 66.24
N VAL A 4 -27.10 60.42 65.58
CA VAL A 4 -26.23 60.75 64.45
C VAL A 4 -27.05 60.51 63.18
N PRO A 5 -27.07 61.44 62.20
CA PRO A 5 -28.06 61.39 61.13
C PRO A 5 -27.74 60.29 60.12
N LEU A 6 -28.81 59.74 59.55
CA LEU A 6 -28.84 58.61 58.61
C LEU A 6 -28.24 58.82 57.20
N PRO A 7 -27.86 60.03 56.68
CA PRO A 7 -27.44 60.14 55.28
C PRO A 7 -25.96 59.79 55.05
N LEU A 8 -25.11 59.74 56.09
CA LEU A 8 -23.68 59.50 55.92
C LEU A 8 -23.33 58.00 55.76
N ARG A 9 -24.14 57.10 56.33
CA ARG A 9 -23.96 55.65 56.15
C ARG A 9 -24.46 55.16 54.80
N ILE A 10 -25.52 55.77 54.26
CA ILE A 10 -26.05 55.43 52.94
C ILE A 10 -25.11 55.94 51.83
N PHE A 11 -24.50 57.12 51.99
CA PHE A 11 -23.51 57.61 51.02
C PHE A 11 -22.21 56.80 51.04
N LEU A 12 -21.70 56.39 52.21
CA LEU A 12 -20.49 55.57 52.29
C LEU A 12 -20.74 54.12 51.83
N SER A 13 -21.94 53.57 52.06
CA SER A 13 -22.32 52.27 51.51
C SER A 13 -22.63 52.34 50.00
N LEU A 14 -23.23 53.42 49.48
CA LEU A 14 -23.41 53.59 48.03
C LEU A 14 -22.04 53.79 47.35
N PHE A 15 -21.11 54.52 47.95
CA PHE A 15 -19.76 54.69 47.38
C PHE A 15 -18.95 53.39 47.42
N LEU A 16 -19.07 52.58 48.49
CA LEU A 16 -18.47 51.23 48.54
C LEU A 16 -19.18 50.22 47.63
N LEU A 17 -20.50 50.32 47.40
CA LEU A 17 -21.21 49.47 46.44
C LEU A 17 -20.99 49.91 44.98
N TYR A 18 -20.69 51.19 44.72
CA TYR A 18 -20.30 51.67 43.38
C TYR A 18 -18.82 51.42 43.07
N SER A 19 -17.95 51.33 44.07
CA SER A 19 -16.53 50.97 43.88
C SER A 19 -16.28 49.46 43.89
N TYR A 20 -17.29 48.63 44.21
CA TYR A 20 -17.25 47.17 44.07
C TYR A 20 -17.98 46.64 42.83
N SER A 21 -18.35 47.51 41.87
CA SER A 21 -18.82 47.09 40.54
C SER A 21 -18.05 47.77 39.40
N MET A 22 -16.78 48.10 39.60
CA MET A 22 -15.85 48.02 38.48
C MET A 22 -15.59 46.54 38.31
N GLY A 23 -16.34 45.90 37.39
CA GLY A 23 -16.11 44.51 37.02
C GLY A 23 -14.63 44.35 36.70
N GLN A 24 -13.93 43.54 37.48
CA GLN A 24 -12.56 43.20 37.18
C GLN A 24 -12.60 42.50 35.82
N LEU A 25 -12.06 43.15 34.78
CA LEU A 25 -11.98 42.58 33.44
C LEU A 25 -11.23 41.24 33.56
N ASP A 26 -11.80 40.16 33.03
CA ASP A 26 -11.11 38.87 33.01
C ASP A 26 -10.01 38.96 31.95
N THR A 27 -8.75 38.96 32.40
CA THR A 27 -7.59 39.09 31.52
C THR A 27 -6.87 37.76 31.42
N ARG A 28 -6.48 37.38 30.20
CA ARG A 28 -5.71 36.16 29.94
C ARG A 28 -4.50 36.53 29.11
N THR A 29 -3.33 36.15 29.62
CA THR A 29 -2.06 36.60 29.06
C THR A 29 -1.28 35.40 28.55
N ILE A 30 -0.83 35.45 27.30
CA ILE A 30 0.00 34.40 26.70
C ILE A 30 1.36 35.01 26.37
N LYS A 31 2.39 34.49 27.02
CA LYS A 31 3.79 34.85 26.76
C LYS A 31 4.39 33.75 25.89
N TRP A 32 4.86 34.09 24.71
CA TRP A 32 5.33 33.09 23.75
C TRP A 32 6.55 33.58 22.97
N GLY A 33 7.50 32.68 22.74
CA GLY A 33 8.78 33.06 22.16
C GLY A 33 9.82 31.94 22.03
N THR A 34 10.91 32.24 21.34
CA THR A 34 12.03 31.30 21.09
C THR A 34 13.09 31.30 22.20
N HIS A 35 12.98 32.21 23.17
CA HIS A 35 14.02 32.47 24.17
C HIS A 35 14.04 31.46 25.34
N LYS A 36 15.11 31.50 26.13
CA LYS A 36 15.45 30.59 27.25
C LYS A 36 14.56 30.72 28.51
N GLY A 37 13.28 31.09 28.38
CA GLY A 37 12.33 31.19 29.49
C GLY A 37 12.17 32.59 30.12
N PRO A 38 11.37 32.71 31.19
CA PRO A 38 10.83 33.98 31.69
C PRO A 38 11.87 34.91 32.34
N ASP A 39 13.03 34.38 32.77
CA ASP A 39 14.14 35.15 33.36
C ASP A 39 15.16 35.66 32.32
N THR A 40 14.87 35.51 31.03
CA THR A 40 15.66 36.16 29.97
C THR A 40 15.50 37.68 30.06
N PRO A 41 16.52 38.49 29.70
CA PRO A 41 16.61 39.92 30.05
C PRO A 41 15.64 40.86 29.29
N LEU A 42 14.35 40.53 29.27
CA LEU A 42 13.26 41.26 28.63
C LEU A 42 12.16 41.63 29.62
N TYR A 43 12.29 41.22 30.89
CA TYR A 43 11.38 41.54 31.96
C TYR A 43 11.96 42.67 32.85
N ASP A 44 11.78 43.93 32.43
CA ASP A 44 11.91 45.07 33.35
C ASP A 44 10.96 46.22 32.95
N PRO A 45 10.13 46.75 33.87
CA PRO A 45 9.41 48.00 33.67
C PRO A 45 10.36 49.21 33.49
N ILE A 46 10.69 49.54 32.24
CA ILE A 46 11.09 50.86 31.72
C ILE A 46 12.36 51.54 32.31
N ASN A 47 12.94 51.10 33.42
CA ASN A 47 13.95 51.89 34.15
C ASN A 47 15.32 51.23 34.37
N SER A 48 15.62 50.07 33.78
CA SER A 48 16.98 49.50 33.81
C SER A 48 17.52 49.20 32.41
N PRO A 49 18.58 49.90 31.94
CA PRO A 49 19.26 49.54 30.71
C PRO A 49 20.16 48.31 30.95
N TRP A 50 19.77 47.14 30.45
CA TRP A 50 20.65 45.97 30.42
C TRP A 50 21.46 45.89 29.11
N PRO A 51 22.72 45.43 29.16
CA PRO A 51 23.67 45.45 28.04
C PRO A 51 23.70 44.20 27.16
N SER A 52 22.76 43.24 27.28
CA SER A 52 22.83 41.97 26.53
C SER A 52 21.47 41.51 25.98
N ASN A 53 21.42 41.33 24.65
CA ASN A 53 20.29 40.75 23.90
C ASN A 53 19.92 39.37 24.50
N PRO A 54 18.63 38.98 24.55
CA PRO A 54 18.25 37.60 24.86
C PRO A 54 18.99 36.66 23.89
N SER A 55 19.77 35.70 24.39
CA SER A 55 20.39 34.70 23.51
C SER A 55 19.36 33.61 23.23
N SER A 56 18.76 33.57 22.03
CA SER A 56 18.16 32.31 21.57
C SER A 56 19.26 31.31 21.27
N ASN A 57 19.03 30.04 21.61
CA ASN A 57 19.84 28.94 21.07
C ASN A 57 19.17 28.29 19.85
N GLN A 58 17.90 28.63 19.54
CA GLN A 58 17.12 28.08 18.45
C GLN A 58 16.45 29.16 17.61
N LEU A 59 16.65 29.08 16.31
CA LEU A 59 16.06 30.01 15.34
C LEU A 59 14.96 29.27 14.58
N LEU A 60 13.83 29.96 14.38
CA LEU A 60 12.88 29.57 13.35
C LEU A 60 13.51 29.83 11.99
N GLN A 61 13.43 28.84 11.11
CA GLN A 61 14.13 28.85 9.84
C GLN A 61 13.16 28.61 8.67
N ASP A 62 13.53 29.14 7.52
CA ASP A 62 12.96 28.72 6.25
C ASP A 62 13.34 27.25 5.95
N PHE A 63 12.77 26.70 4.88
CA PHE A 63 13.09 25.34 4.48
C PHE A 63 14.60 25.15 4.16
N GLY A 64 15.25 26.18 3.60
CA GLY A 64 16.67 26.20 3.25
C GLY A 64 17.63 26.25 4.44
N GLY A 65 17.13 26.43 5.67
CA GLY A 65 17.91 26.56 6.90
C GLY A 65 18.42 27.97 7.18
N THR A 66 17.92 28.98 6.47
CA THR A 66 18.14 30.40 6.78
C THR A 66 17.15 30.82 7.86
N ALA A 67 17.57 31.68 8.79
CA ALA A 67 16.65 32.24 9.77
C ALA A 67 15.54 33.06 9.09
N LEU A 68 14.31 32.95 9.59
CA LEU A 68 13.16 33.71 9.06
C LEU A 68 13.38 35.22 9.16
N VAL A 69 12.91 35.96 8.17
CA VAL A 69 13.14 37.39 8.02
C VAL A 69 12.42 38.15 9.12
N ASN A 70 13.15 39.01 9.85
CA ASN A 70 12.55 39.89 10.85
C ASN A 70 12.01 41.19 10.23
N SER A 71 11.04 41.76 10.92
CA SER A 71 10.52 43.09 10.65
C SER A 71 11.58 44.17 10.92
N THR A 72 11.61 45.22 10.09
CA THR A 72 12.49 46.38 10.33
C THR A 72 11.70 47.70 10.27
N GLY A 73 12.04 48.63 11.16
CA GLY A 73 11.27 49.87 11.35
C GLY A 73 10.27 49.79 12.51
N GLY A 74 9.45 50.82 12.67
CA GLY A 74 8.37 50.87 13.66
C GLY A 74 7.14 51.57 13.06
N PRO A 75 6.00 51.64 13.76
CA PRO A 75 4.72 52.08 13.19
C PRO A 75 4.67 53.56 12.73
N ASN A 76 5.73 54.34 13.01
CA ASN A 76 5.88 55.73 12.55
C ASN A 76 6.91 55.89 11.40
N ALA A 77 7.52 54.80 10.92
CA ALA A 77 8.42 54.75 9.76
C ALA A 77 7.83 53.83 8.67
N THR A 78 8.38 53.85 7.45
CA THR A 78 8.06 52.83 6.44
C THR A 78 8.57 51.48 6.92
N TRP A 79 7.69 50.70 7.56
CA TRP A 79 7.99 49.37 8.10
C TRP A 79 8.07 48.33 6.96
N SER A 80 9.12 47.50 6.95
CA SER A 80 9.16 46.25 6.19
C SER A 80 8.61 45.07 7.01
N LYS A 81 7.51 44.46 6.56
CA LYS A 81 6.96 43.24 7.16
C LYS A 81 7.97 42.09 7.06
N GLY A 82 8.33 41.50 8.21
CA GLY A 82 9.05 40.23 8.28
C GLY A 82 8.15 39.05 7.92
N ASP A 83 8.63 37.83 8.14
CA ASP A 83 7.85 36.62 7.88
C ASP A 83 6.70 36.47 8.90
N LEU A 84 5.64 35.77 8.52
CA LEU A 84 4.42 35.64 9.33
C LEU A 84 4.59 34.61 10.46
N VAL A 85 4.02 34.92 11.62
CA VAL A 85 3.91 34.02 12.77
C VAL A 85 2.54 34.19 13.44
N GLU A 86 1.93 33.10 13.87
CA GLU A 86 0.59 33.08 14.44
C GLU A 86 0.54 32.28 15.74
N LEU A 87 -0.08 32.87 16.77
CA LEU A 87 -0.63 32.14 17.91
C LEU A 87 -2.01 31.62 17.51
N GLY A 88 -2.30 30.36 17.83
CA GLY A 88 -3.58 29.77 17.47
C GLY A 88 -3.84 28.42 18.13
N PHE A 89 -4.90 27.78 17.69
CA PHE A 89 -5.33 26.45 18.11
C PHE A 89 -5.85 25.65 16.93
N PHE A 90 -6.08 24.36 17.11
CA PHE A 90 -6.77 23.54 16.11
C PHE A 90 -8.23 23.33 16.50
N ALA A 91 -9.15 23.40 15.55
CA ALA A 91 -10.53 22.95 15.70
C ALA A 91 -10.67 21.53 15.13
N SER A 92 -11.07 20.57 15.98
CA SER A 92 -11.26 19.17 15.59
C SER A 92 -12.43 18.96 14.65
N ALA A 93 -13.39 19.89 14.64
CA ALA A 93 -14.49 19.95 13.68
C ALA A 93 -14.88 21.42 13.47
N LEU A 94 -15.11 21.78 12.21
CA LEU A 94 -15.73 23.06 11.88
C LEU A 94 -17.26 22.96 12.07
N GLY A 95 -17.89 24.11 12.27
CA GLY A 95 -19.35 24.24 12.34
C GLY A 95 -20.06 23.76 11.05
N SER A 96 -21.40 23.80 11.05
CA SER A 96 -22.18 23.30 9.91
C SER A 96 -22.01 24.07 8.59
N ASP A 97 -21.38 25.23 8.61
CA ASP A 97 -21.01 26.02 7.44
C ASP A 97 -19.63 25.65 6.86
N GLY A 98 -18.84 24.83 7.56
CA GLY A 98 -17.54 24.37 7.09
C GLY A 98 -16.49 25.48 6.98
N ALA A 99 -16.69 26.60 7.66
CA ALA A 99 -15.75 27.71 7.75
C ALA A 99 -15.15 27.78 9.15
N ALA A 100 -13.99 28.43 9.29
CA ALA A 100 -13.42 28.73 10.60
C ALA A 100 -14.20 29.88 11.25
N GLY A 101 -14.58 29.69 12.51
CA GLY A 101 -15.39 30.60 13.31
C GLY A 101 -16.90 30.39 13.12
N GLY A 102 -17.70 30.90 14.05
CA GLY A 102 -19.16 30.84 13.99
C GLY A 102 -19.85 30.84 15.34
N THR A 103 -21.17 31.08 15.34
CA THR A 103 -22.00 31.09 16.55
C THR A 103 -23.22 30.18 16.41
N GLY A 104 -23.81 29.77 17.54
CA GLY A 104 -24.96 28.87 17.57
C GLY A 104 -24.69 27.50 16.93
N GLY A 105 -25.40 27.17 15.85
CA GLY A 105 -25.24 25.90 15.13
C GLY A 105 -23.97 25.79 14.29
N ASN A 106 -23.29 26.91 14.03
CA ASN A 106 -22.02 26.97 13.29
C ASN A 106 -20.80 27.04 14.22
N VAL A 107 -20.96 26.73 15.52
CA VAL A 107 -19.85 26.77 16.47
C VAL A 107 -18.84 25.66 16.14
N ASP A 108 -17.57 26.06 15.97
CA ASP A 108 -16.45 25.14 15.86
C ASP A 108 -16.18 24.41 17.17
N THR A 109 -15.60 23.21 17.06
CA THR A 109 -15.16 22.43 18.22
C THR A 109 -13.64 22.55 18.38
N PRO A 110 -13.13 23.21 19.43
CA PRO A 110 -11.70 23.26 19.69
C PRO A 110 -11.15 21.87 20.00
N SER A 111 -9.98 21.57 19.47
CA SER A 111 -9.30 20.30 19.73
C SER A 111 -8.65 20.29 21.11
N THR A 112 -8.74 19.13 21.75
CA THR A 112 -7.98 18.77 22.96
C THR A 112 -6.73 17.94 22.65
N ASN A 113 -6.55 17.54 21.39
CA ASN A 113 -5.40 16.79 20.88
C ASN A 113 -4.46 17.74 20.13
N LEU A 114 -3.22 17.30 19.92
CA LEU A 114 -2.27 18.03 19.09
C LEU A 114 -2.59 17.80 17.60
N PHE A 115 -2.47 18.85 16.80
CA PHE A 115 -2.56 18.80 15.32
C PHE A 115 -3.84 18.14 14.76
N GLN A 116 -4.96 18.21 15.47
CA GLN A 116 -6.22 17.61 15.04
C GLN A 116 -7.17 18.64 14.46
N GLY A 117 -7.39 18.57 13.14
CA GLY A 117 -8.39 19.34 12.42
C GLY A 117 -7.82 20.61 11.79
N THR A 118 -8.58 21.70 11.80
CA THR A 118 -8.24 22.94 11.07
C THR A 118 -7.58 23.96 12.00
N TRP A 119 -6.50 24.58 11.55
CA TRP A 119 -5.85 25.67 12.30
C TRP A 119 -6.68 26.95 12.32
N ILE A 120 -6.84 27.53 13.50
CA ILE A 120 -7.53 28.80 13.75
C ILE A 120 -6.56 29.75 14.45
N ALA A 121 -6.23 30.85 13.76
CA ALA A 121 -5.36 31.88 14.29
C ALA A 121 -6.11 32.77 15.31
N LEU A 122 -5.46 33.03 16.43
CA LEU A 122 -5.81 34.09 17.38
C LEU A 122 -5.07 35.40 17.07
N THR A 123 -3.97 35.31 16.30
CA THR A 123 -3.20 36.46 15.77
C THR A 123 -2.91 36.22 14.28
N SER A 124 -3.54 36.93 13.34
CA SER A 124 -3.49 36.58 11.90
C SER A 124 -2.52 37.41 11.05
N GLU A 125 -2.01 38.54 11.55
CA GLU A 125 -1.00 39.37 10.86
C GLU A 125 0.14 39.74 11.82
N THR A 126 0.65 38.78 12.61
CA THR A 126 1.85 38.99 13.44
C THR A 126 3.10 38.58 12.69
N TYR A 127 4.16 39.38 12.72
CA TYR A 127 5.40 39.14 11.96
C TYR A 127 6.60 38.89 12.88
N ILE A 128 7.54 38.06 12.45
CA ILE A 128 8.82 37.86 13.13
C ILE A 128 9.47 39.23 13.39
N GLY A 129 9.91 39.44 14.62
CA GLY A 129 10.49 40.70 15.11
C GLY A 129 9.60 41.94 15.12
N GLN A 130 8.28 41.77 15.01
CA GLN A 130 7.31 42.83 15.26
C GLN A 130 7.36 43.28 16.73
N ASP A 131 7.33 44.60 16.91
CA ASP A 131 7.05 45.32 18.17
C ASP A 131 8.06 45.16 19.34
N TRP A 132 9.19 45.88 19.24
CA TRP A 132 10.07 46.16 20.39
C TRP A 132 10.55 47.63 20.48
N GLY A 133 9.79 48.57 19.92
CA GLY A 133 10.18 49.98 19.82
C GLY A 133 9.42 50.91 20.77
N THR A 134 10.00 51.29 21.91
CA THR A 134 9.39 52.25 22.87
C THR A 134 9.43 53.72 22.44
N GLY A 135 9.57 54.00 21.15
CA GLY A 135 9.57 55.37 20.62
C GLY A 135 10.96 56.01 20.50
N THR A 136 11.12 56.68 19.34
CA THR A 136 12.02 57.78 18.95
C THR A 136 13.51 57.87 19.35
N SER A 137 14.08 57.02 20.22
CA SER A 137 15.54 57.06 20.47
C SER A 137 16.18 55.71 20.82
N SER A 138 17.26 55.42 20.09
CA SER A 138 18.18 54.29 20.20
C SER A 138 18.62 53.94 21.65
N PRO A 139 18.88 52.67 21.98
CA PRO A 139 18.89 51.52 21.08
C PRO A 139 17.48 50.98 20.86
N ASN A 140 17.04 51.01 19.61
CA ASN A 140 15.88 50.25 19.18
C ASN A 140 16.23 48.79 19.50
N GLN A 141 15.57 48.17 20.47
CA GLN A 141 15.74 46.74 20.68
C GLN A 141 15.15 46.08 19.43
N VAL A 142 15.96 45.26 18.75
CA VAL A 142 15.55 44.56 17.53
C VAL A 142 15.57 43.09 17.89
N VAL A 143 14.44 42.41 17.67
CA VAL A 143 14.42 40.95 17.67
C VAL A 143 15.13 40.48 16.40
N ASP A 144 16.12 39.60 16.55
CA ASP A 144 16.90 39.12 15.41
C ASP A 144 16.06 38.18 14.51
N ALA A 145 16.55 37.94 13.28
CA ALA A 145 15.93 37.01 12.34
C ALA A 145 15.76 35.62 12.98
N GLY A 146 14.60 35.00 12.77
CA GLY A 146 14.24 33.69 13.33
C GLY A 146 13.89 33.70 14.82
N GLU A 147 13.84 34.85 15.49
CA GLU A 147 13.46 34.97 16.90
C GLU A 147 12.09 35.65 17.09
N ILE A 148 11.36 35.25 18.14
CA ILE A 148 10.09 35.88 18.53
C ILE A 148 10.00 36.05 20.05
N SER A 149 9.32 37.11 20.47
CA SER A 149 8.98 37.39 21.86
C SER A 149 7.73 38.24 21.93
N PHE A 150 6.60 37.63 22.24
CA PHE A 150 5.31 38.30 22.32
C PHE A 150 4.64 38.07 23.67
N ASN A 151 3.97 39.10 24.14
CA ASN A 151 3.05 39.04 25.27
C ASN A 151 1.65 39.44 24.80
N SER A 152 0.82 38.46 24.46
CA SER A 152 -0.52 38.63 23.91
C SER A 152 -1.57 38.58 25.03
N GLN A 153 -2.26 39.69 25.28
CA GLN A 153 -3.32 39.78 26.27
C GLN A 153 -4.70 39.83 25.61
N PHE A 154 -5.59 38.98 26.12
CA PHE A 154 -7.00 38.86 25.74
C PHE A 154 -7.87 39.29 26.92
N VAL A 155 -8.90 40.09 26.67
CA VAL A 155 -9.72 40.71 27.72
C VAL A 155 -11.19 40.37 27.54
N TYR A 156 -11.85 39.97 28.62
CA TYR A 156 -13.27 39.65 28.69
C TYR A 156 -14.01 40.60 29.65
N ASP A 157 -15.03 41.30 29.14
CA ASP A 157 -15.76 42.41 29.78
C ASP A 157 -17.10 42.01 30.42
N GLY A 158 -17.60 40.79 30.18
CA GLY A 158 -18.82 40.24 30.80
C GLY A 158 -20.15 40.35 30.01
N GLY A 159 -20.21 40.91 28.81
CA GLY A 159 -21.39 40.90 27.90
C GLY A 159 -21.65 39.65 27.02
N SER A 160 -22.70 39.65 26.21
CA SER A 160 -23.00 38.57 25.23
C SER A 160 -22.06 38.54 24.00
N SER A 161 -21.16 39.51 23.92
CA SER A 161 -20.03 39.67 23.00
C SER A 161 -18.81 40.12 23.81
N ALA A 162 -18.56 39.42 24.92
CA ALA A 162 -17.74 39.91 26.03
C ALA A 162 -16.24 40.00 25.77
N TRP A 163 -15.71 39.32 24.76
CA TRP A 163 -14.30 39.45 24.45
C TRP A 163 -14.05 40.75 23.69
N GLU A 164 -12.92 41.40 23.96
CA GLU A 164 -12.41 42.47 23.10
C GLU A 164 -12.22 41.94 21.66
N ASN A 165 -12.45 42.82 20.67
CA ASN A 165 -12.30 42.46 19.25
C ASN A 165 -10.84 42.52 18.78
N ASP A 166 -9.92 42.82 19.69
CA ASP A 166 -8.51 43.06 19.47
C ASP A 166 -7.62 42.31 20.47
N VAL A 167 -6.34 42.15 20.11
CA VAL A 167 -5.33 41.51 20.96
C VAL A 167 -4.25 42.54 21.30
N LEU A 168 -3.94 42.69 22.59
CA LEU A 168 -2.90 43.61 23.03
C LEU A 168 -1.55 42.88 23.06
N HIS A 169 -0.60 43.26 22.19
CA HIS A 169 0.77 42.73 22.21
C HIS A 169 1.70 43.63 23.02
N ASN A 170 2.64 43.02 23.74
CA ASN A 170 3.74 43.68 24.44
C ASN A 170 3.30 44.86 25.32
N ASN A 171 2.16 44.68 26.00
CA ASN A 171 1.42 45.71 26.74
C ASN A 171 2.32 46.54 27.68
N VAL A 172 2.66 47.75 27.23
CA VAL A 172 3.24 48.81 28.06
C VAL A 172 2.10 49.76 28.46
N PRO A 173 2.01 50.24 29.73
CA PRO A 173 0.99 51.18 30.19
C PRO A 173 0.85 52.51 29.41
N ALA A 174 1.70 52.75 28.39
CA ALA A 174 1.73 53.93 27.52
C ALA A 174 1.84 53.59 26.02
N ALA A 175 1.60 52.33 25.60
CA ALA A 175 1.69 51.95 24.20
C ALA A 175 0.66 52.72 23.34
N ASN A 176 1.14 53.34 22.26
CA ASN A 176 0.30 54.02 21.27
C ASN A 176 -0.65 52.99 20.62
N ASN A 177 -1.88 53.38 20.27
CA ASN A 177 -2.84 52.51 19.57
C ASN A 177 -2.26 51.84 18.32
N ASN A 178 -1.29 52.48 17.64
CA ASN A 178 -0.55 51.90 16.51
C ASN A 178 0.28 50.64 16.83
N TYR A 179 0.42 50.26 18.11
CA TYR A 179 1.08 49.03 18.57
C TYR A 179 0.08 47.98 19.09
N LYS A 180 -1.23 48.30 19.09
CA LYS A 180 -2.30 47.35 19.39
C LYS A 180 -2.70 46.64 18.10
N LEU A 181 -2.85 45.32 18.11
CA LEU A 181 -3.49 44.62 17.01
C LEU A 181 -4.99 44.85 17.12
N GLY A 182 -5.48 46.03 16.71
CA GLY A 182 -6.87 46.43 16.98
C GLY A 182 -7.44 47.63 16.19
N ASP A 183 -6.62 48.44 15.51
CA ASP A 183 -7.12 49.51 14.62
C ASP A 183 -6.81 49.26 13.13
N GLY A 184 -6.98 48.01 12.65
CA GLY A 184 -6.66 47.69 11.26
C GLY A 184 -6.95 46.24 10.82
N THR A 185 -6.19 45.79 9.80
CA THR A 185 -6.27 44.48 9.13
C THR A 185 -5.72 43.31 9.97
N ASP A 186 -5.06 43.61 11.11
CA ASP A 186 -4.28 42.62 11.85
C ASP A 186 -5.08 41.73 12.83
N THR A 187 -6.37 42.02 13.07
CA THR A 187 -7.26 41.20 13.91
C THR A 187 -7.95 40.09 13.10
N PRO A 188 -8.02 38.85 13.60
CA PRO A 188 -8.87 37.85 12.96
C PRO A 188 -10.32 38.34 12.95
N ASN A 189 -10.97 38.30 11.79
CA ASN A 189 -12.35 38.81 11.58
C ASN A 189 -13.40 38.21 12.56
N LEU A 190 -13.11 37.07 13.18
CA LEU A 190 -14.00 36.32 14.08
C LEU A 190 -13.36 36.03 15.45
N LEU A 191 -12.41 36.88 15.88
CA LEU A 191 -11.66 36.67 17.12
C LEU A 191 -12.55 36.43 18.35
N VAL A 192 -13.62 37.20 18.53
CA VAL A 192 -14.57 37.03 19.66
C VAL A 192 -15.22 35.65 19.66
N ASP A 193 -15.61 35.16 18.49
CA ASP A 193 -16.22 33.83 18.35
C ASP A 193 -15.20 32.73 18.66
N HIS A 194 -13.95 32.89 18.19
CA HIS A 194 -12.87 31.96 18.50
C HIS A 194 -12.58 31.90 20.01
N LEU A 195 -12.54 33.05 20.70
CA LEU A 195 -12.25 33.11 22.13
C LEU A 195 -13.39 32.54 22.99
N ALA A 196 -14.64 32.68 22.54
CA ALA A 196 -15.81 32.21 23.26
C ALA A 196 -15.87 30.68 23.40
N ILE A 197 -15.19 29.93 22.52
CA ILE A 197 -15.23 28.46 22.50
C ILE A 197 -14.07 27.81 23.25
N LEU A 198 -13.01 28.57 23.60
CA LEU A 198 -11.80 28.02 24.23
C LEU A 198 -12.04 27.60 25.68
N THR A 199 -11.46 26.47 26.05
CA THR A 199 -11.53 25.91 27.41
C THR A 199 -10.14 25.51 27.89
N SER A 200 -9.97 25.25 29.19
CA SER A 200 -8.68 24.83 29.74
C SER A 200 -8.15 23.48 29.20
N SER A 201 -8.94 22.74 28.41
CA SER A 201 -8.47 21.55 27.68
C SER A 201 -8.01 21.85 26.26
N THR A 202 -8.33 23.03 25.70
CA THR A 202 -7.97 23.42 24.34
C THR A 202 -6.47 23.62 24.22
N LYS A 203 -5.85 22.95 23.24
CA LYS A 203 -4.41 23.02 22.98
C LYS A 203 -4.05 24.22 22.09
N LEU A 204 -3.01 24.94 22.48
CA LEU A 204 -2.48 26.08 21.72
C LEU A 204 -1.17 25.72 21.03
N GLY A 205 -0.85 26.47 19.98
CA GLY A 205 0.37 26.31 19.20
C GLY A 205 0.92 27.62 18.66
N ILE A 206 2.12 27.53 18.11
CA ILE A 206 2.80 28.60 17.39
C ILE A 206 3.00 28.11 15.95
N ARG A 207 2.43 28.80 14.98
CA ARG A 207 2.63 28.53 13.55
C ARG A 207 3.48 29.62 12.93
N PHE A 208 4.47 29.24 12.14
CA PHE A 208 5.38 30.18 11.49
C PHE A 208 5.50 29.85 10.01
N TYR A 209 5.70 30.89 9.20
CA TYR A 209 5.71 30.83 7.74
C TYR A 209 7.02 31.39 7.19
N ASP A 210 7.41 31.00 5.98
CA ASP A 210 8.60 31.51 5.27
C ASP A 210 8.31 32.73 4.39
N SER A 211 7.20 33.43 4.69
CA SER A 211 6.71 34.55 3.91
C SER A 211 5.87 35.47 4.79
N ASN A 212 5.80 36.74 4.41
CA ASN A 212 4.93 37.75 5.01
C ASN A 212 3.47 37.67 4.52
N SER A 213 3.18 36.76 3.59
CA SER A 213 1.85 36.49 3.05
C SER A 213 1.71 35.03 2.64
N LYS A 214 0.48 34.50 2.73
CA LYS A 214 0.19 33.09 2.46
C LYS A 214 -0.19 32.91 0.99
N SER A 215 0.55 32.07 0.29
CA SER A 215 0.29 31.71 -1.10
C SER A 215 0.24 30.20 -1.24
N SER A 216 -0.89 29.71 -1.75
CA SER A 216 -1.15 28.28 -1.95
C SER A 216 -0.07 27.62 -2.80
N GLY A 217 0.47 26.49 -2.33
CA GLY A 217 1.52 25.71 -3.00
C GLY A 217 2.93 26.33 -3.00
N THR A 218 3.07 27.58 -2.57
CA THR A 218 4.36 28.31 -2.56
C THR A 218 4.88 28.52 -1.14
N THR A 219 4.06 29.12 -0.27
CA THR A 219 4.44 29.39 1.11
C THR A 219 4.58 28.09 1.89
N ARG A 220 5.64 27.99 2.68
CA ARG A 220 5.86 26.90 3.63
C ARG A 220 5.56 27.36 5.05
N TYR A 221 5.15 26.42 5.88
CA TYR A 221 4.93 26.64 7.30
C TYR A 221 5.31 25.41 8.11
N ASN A 222 5.39 25.58 9.43
CA ASN A 222 5.29 24.47 10.38
C ASN A 222 4.60 24.98 11.66
N THR A 223 4.09 24.05 12.47
CA THR A 223 3.41 24.38 13.73
C THR A 223 4.08 23.66 14.87
N ILE A 224 4.38 24.40 15.94
CA ILE A 224 4.92 23.88 17.19
C ILE A 224 3.79 23.83 18.20
N MET A 225 3.63 22.69 18.86
CA MET A 225 2.71 22.54 19.99
C MET A 225 3.41 21.86 21.16
N ASN A 226 2.81 21.97 22.33
CA ASN A 226 3.23 21.29 23.54
C ASN A 226 1.99 20.77 24.27
N THR A 227 2.09 19.58 24.85
CA THR A 227 0.97 18.99 25.59
C THR A 227 0.52 19.84 26.78
N ASN A 228 1.39 20.71 27.32
CA ASN A 228 1.11 21.61 28.43
C ASN A 228 0.61 23.00 27.99
N TRP A 229 0.64 23.32 26.69
CA TRP A 229 0.13 24.60 26.21
C TRP A 229 -1.38 24.53 26.04
N THR A 230 -2.09 24.85 27.11
CA THR A 230 -3.55 24.90 27.16
C THR A 230 -4.05 26.30 27.44
N TRP A 231 -5.21 26.65 26.89
CA TRP A 231 -5.84 27.94 27.15
C TRP A 231 -5.91 28.25 28.66
N PRO A 232 -5.38 29.40 29.12
CA PRO A 232 -5.28 29.69 30.55
C PRO A 232 -6.64 29.93 31.19
N GLY A 233 -6.70 29.77 32.51
CA GLY A 233 -7.85 30.14 33.32
C GLY A 233 -8.06 31.65 33.39
N SER A 234 -9.13 32.08 34.06
CA SER A 234 -9.40 33.50 34.28
C SER A 234 -8.26 34.18 35.07
N ASN A 235 -7.88 35.40 34.68
CA ASN A 235 -6.83 36.19 35.33
C ASN A 235 -5.49 35.44 35.49
N SER A 236 -5.12 34.66 34.48
CA SER A 236 -3.95 33.76 34.50
C SER A 236 -3.04 33.94 33.29
N ASP A 237 -1.77 33.65 33.50
CA ASP A 237 -0.73 33.66 32.47
C ASP A 237 -0.45 32.25 31.95
N LEU A 238 -0.17 32.11 30.66
CA LEU A 238 0.41 30.93 30.03
C LEU A 238 1.78 31.27 29.44
N GLU A 239 2.76 30.39 29.65
CA GLU A 239 4.09 30.51 29.06
C GLU A 239 4.31 29.43 27.99
N MET A 240 4.55 29.88 26.75
CA MET A 240 4.80 29.05 25.57
C MET A 240 6.22 29.33 25.03
N PHE A 241 7.22 28.88 25.78
CA PHE A 241 8.63 28.98 25.38
C PHE A 241 9.16 27.64 24.89
N LEU A 242 10.09 27.69 23.94
CA LEU A 242 10.73 26.49 23.39
C LEU A 242 11.64 25.81 24.42
N HIS A 243 12.21 26.58 25.34
CA HIS A 243 13.14 26.08 26.35
C HIS A 243 12.44 25.59 27.61
N ASP A 244 13.04 24.60 28.28
CA ASP A 244 12.59 24.15 29.59
C ASP A 244 12.85 25.24 30.64
N SER A 245 11.84 25.65 31.39
CA SER A 245 11.96 26.74 32.37
C SER A 245 12.85 26.41 33.57
N SER A 246 13.01 25.12 33.90
CA SER A 246 13.89 24.65 34.97
C SER A 246 15.33 24.43 34.50
N THR A 247 15.50 24.13 33.20
CA THR A 247 16.80 24.02 32.54
C THR A 247 16.84 24.83 31.24
N PRO A 248 16.88 26.19 31.33
CA PRO A 248 16.83 27.12 30.19
C PRO A 248 17.77 26.85 28.99
N SER A 249 18.82 26.05 29.18
CA SER A 249 19.74 25.66 28.11
C SER A 249 19.23 24.51 27.24
N ASN A 250 18.25 23.74 27.73
CA ASN A 250 17.63 22.62 27.04
C ASN A 250 16.29 23.06 26.43
N LEU A 251 15.85 22.37 25.38
CA LEU A 251 14.46 22.49 24.92
C LEU A 251 13.51 21.73 25.84
N ASN A 252 12.27 22.21 25.87
CA ASN A 252 11.17 21.54 26.55
C ASN A 252 10.90 20.21 25.84
N SER A 253 10.98 19.11 26.59
CA SER A 253 10.86 17.75 26.03
C SER A 253 9.45 17.39 25.55
N ASN A 254 8.45 18.22 25.83
CA ASN A 254 7.07 18.02 25.37
C ASN A 254 6.75 18.79 24.08
N LEU A 255 7.73 19.47 23.48
CA LEU A 255 7.55 20.08 22.16
C LEU A 255 7.36 19.01 21.10
N VAL A 256 6.39 19.25 20.23
CA VAL A 256 6.12 18.43 19.06
C VAL A 256 5.90 19.37 17.88
N PHE A 257 6.33 18.93 16.70
CA PHE A 257 6.09 19.61 15.44
C PHE A 257 4.97 18.93 14.66
N GLU A 258 4.25 19.70 13.87
CA GLU A 258 3.18 19.17 13.03
C GLU A 258 3.74 18.17 12.01
N PHE A 259 4.89 18.51 11.41
CA PHE A 259 5.71 17.62 10.61
C PHE A 259 7.17 17.69 11.06
N ASP A 260 7.75 16.52 11.33
CA ASP A 260 9.15 16.34 11.69
C ASP A 260 9.91 15.73 10.50
N ASN A 261 10.89 16.48 9.99
CA ASN A 261 11.67 16.08 8.82
C ASN A 261 12.78 15.07 9.15
N THR A 262 13.19 14.96 10.42
CA THR A 262 14.32 14.11 10.83
C THR A 262 13.97 12.61 10.82
N SER A 263 12.69 12.31 11.10
CA SER A 263 12.12 10.97 11.03
C SER A 263 12.22 10.34 9.63
N TYR A 264 12.32 11.18 8.60
CA TYR A 264 12.30 10.79 7.18
C TYR A 264 13.53 11.36 6.42
N GLY A 265 14.67 11.52 7.11
CA GLY A 265 15.83 12.29 6.59
C GLY A 265 17.20 11.61 6.52
N SER A 266 17.56 10.64 7.39
CA SER A 266 18.96 10.12 7.36
C SER A 266 19.26 8.70 7.87
N SER A 267 18.27 7.88 8.21
CA SER A 267 18.52 6.44 8.45
C SER A 267 17.30 5.51 8.30
N GLY A 268 16.26 5.89 7.53
CA GLY A 268 15.03 5.08 7.43
C GLY A 268 14.21 5.32 6.14
N THR A 269 14.67 4.75 5.04
CA THR A 269 13.95 4.47 3.76
C THR A 269 13.41 5.61 2.89
N TYR A 270 12.80 6.68 3.42
CA TYR A 270 12.11 7.71 2.62
C TYR A 270 12.77 9.06 2.84
N THR A 271 13.13 9.79 1.78
CA THR A 271 13.66 11.16 1.85
C THR A 271 12.58 12.12 1.38
N ALA A 272 12.05 12.98 2.25
CA ALA A 272 11.20 14.10 1.81
C ALA A 272 12.10 15.20 1.21
N LYS A 273 12.47 15.09 -0.07
CA LYS A 273 13.37 16.06 -0.74
C LYS A 273 12.58 17.26 -1.25
N VAL A 274 12.10 18.11 -0.36
CA VAL A 274 11.47 19.38 -0.78
C VAL A 274 12.54 20.27 -1.43
N ASP A 275 12.18 20.95 -2.52
CA ASP A 275 13.01 21.78 -3.43
C ASP A 275 14.27 22.44 -2.81
N ASN A 276 15.44 21.74 -2.87
CA ASN A 276 16.83 22.23 -3.02
C ASN A 276 17.84 21.07 -2.80
N THR A 277 19.01 21.14 -3.43
CA THR A 277 20.16 20.19 -3.37
C THR A 277 20.77 19.91 -1.98
N ALA A 278 20.27 20.51 -0.90
CA ALA A 278 20.81 20.38 0.44
C ALA A 278 19.85 19.61 1.36
N VAL A 279 20.06 18.30 1.48
CA VAL A 279 19.52 17.52 2.60
C VAL A 279 20.36 17.86 3.83
N SER A 280 19.73 18.07 4.98
CA SER A 280 20.46 18.27 6.22
C SER A 280 21.27 17.03 6.59
N SER A 281 22.56 17.24 6.87
CA SER A 281 23.42 16.19 7.40
C SER A 281 23.06 15.94 8.86
N HIS A 282 22.45 14.80 9.19
CA HIS A 282 22.06 14.50 10.56
C HIS A 282 23.28 14.10 11.40
N GLY A 283 23.36 14.69 12.61
CA GLY A 283 24.47 14.53 13.54
C GLY A 283 24.24 13.46 14.62
N SER A 284 25.32 13.03 15.26
CA SER A 284 25.32 12.02 16.33
C SER A 284 24.78 12.54 17.67
N ALA A 285 24.46 11.59 18.57
CA ALA A 285 23.80 11.77 19.87
C ALA A 285 24.31 12.99 20.69
N GLY A 286 23.38 13.89 21.02
CA GLY A 286 23.60 15.17 21.70
C GLY A 286 23.23 16.40 20.86
N ALA A 287 23.06 16.23 19.54
CA ALA A 287 22.49 17.25 18.66
C ALA A 287 20.98 17.03 18.53
N LEU A 288 20.18 17.88 19.17
CA LEU A 288 18.72 17.72 19.24
C LEU A 288 17.93 18.55 18.20
N HIS A 289 18.54 19.37 17.33
CA HIS A 289 17.83 20.50 16.65
C HIS A 289 18.37 20.99 15.29
N SER A 290 18.70 20.16 14.29
CA SER A 290 19.13 20.75 12.99
C SER A 290 17.98 21.14 12.06
N ASP A 291 16.79 20.53 12.17
CA ASP A 291 15.74 20.65 11.14
C ASP A 291 14.32 20.85 11.64
N ASP A 292 14.07 20.70 12.95
CA ASP A 292 12.70 20.72 13.49
C ASP A 292 12.07 22.12 13.39
N PHE A 293 12.87 23.18 13.50
CA PHE A 293 12.42 24.58 13.47
C PHE A 293 12.25 25.14 12.05
N LYS A 294 12.18 24.27 11.04
CA LYS A 294 12.04 24.67 9.64
C LYS A 294 10.60 24.65 9.17
N THR A 295 10.27 25.58 8.28
CA THR A 295 9.02 25.54 7.51
C THR A 295 9.11 24.41 6.48
N SER A 296 8.29 23.37 6.60
CA SER A 296 8.36 22.19 5.71
C SER A 296 7.04 21.87 5.00
N ILE A 297 5.92 22.30 5.56
CA ILE A 297 4.57 21.98 5.10
C ILE A 297 4.11 23.05 4.11
N ALA A 298 3.58 22.66 2.95
CA ALA A 298 2.99 23.59 2.01
C ALA A 298 1.68 24.16 2.55
N TYR A 299 1.53 25.48 2.46
CA TYR A 299 0.24 26.12 2.66
C TYR A 299 -0.68 25.81 1.48
N LEU A 300 -1.94 25.43 1.75
CA LEU A 300 -2.97 25.15 0.76
C LEU A 300 -4.34 25.55 1.34
N ASP A 301 -5.05 26.44 0.66
CA ASP A 301 -6.28 27.10 1.14
C ASP A 301 -7.55 26.67 0.39
N ASN A 302 -7.53 25.50 -0.26
CA ASN A 302 -8.63 24.98 -1.07
C ASN A 302 -9.07 25.87 -2.25
N SER A 303 -8.33 26.94 -2.58
CA SER A 303 -8.73 27.90 -3.63
C SER A 303 -8.34 27.49 -5.06
N SER A 304 -7.32 26.66 -5.22
CA SER A 304 -6.80 26.23 -6.54
C SER A 304 -6.15 24.86 -6.49
N SER A 305 -6.20 24.11 -7.59
CA SER A 305 -5.45 22.85 -7.74
C SER A 305 -3.94 23.05 -7.60
N LEU A 306 -3.24 22.02 -7.13
CA LEU A 306 -1.79 21.99 -6.93
C LEU A 306 -1.10 21.29 -8.10
N ASN A 307 -0.05 21.90 -8.65
CA ASN A 307 0.74 21.31 -9.73
C ASN A 307 2.21 21.18 -9.33
N ILE A 308 2.65 19.94 -9.21
CA ILE A 308 4.03 19.51 -8.91
C ILE A 308 4.59 18.63 -10.04
N SER A 309 4.19 18.86 -11.28
CA SER A 309 4.65 18.04 -12.43
C SER A 309 6.07 18.39 -12.91
N SER A 310 6.62 19.55 -12.55
CA SER A 310 8.01 19.91 -12.89
C SER A 310 8.99 19.27 -11.91
N ALA A 311 10.19 18.88 -12.37
CA ALA A 311 11.22 18.26 -11.53
C ALA A 311 11.58 19.07 -10.27
N ASN A 312 11.92 18.35 -9.20
CA ASN A 312 12.29 18.88 -7.87
C ASN A 312 11.17 19.67 -7.19
N LYS A 313 9.93 19.19 -7.29
CA LYS A 313 8.74 19.80 -6.67
C LYS A 313 8.08 18.89 -5.65
N ASP A 314 8.85 18.15 -4.87
CA ASP A 314 8.31 17.44 -3.71
C ASP A 314 7.54 18.41 -2.81
N ILE A 315 6.44 17.92 -2.26
CA ILE A 315 5.57 18.71 -1.40
C ILE A 315 5.14 17.86 -0.20
N VAL A 316 5.14 18.50 0.97
CA VAL A 316 4.51 17.98 2.18
C VAL A 316 3.20 18.71 2.40
N LEU A 317 2.10 17.96 2.51
CA LEU A 317 0.81 18.43 2.99
C LEU A 317 0.56 17.81 4.36
N SER A 318 -0.12 18.55 5.26
CA SER A 318 -0.45 18.06 6.60
C SER A 318 -1.90 18.35 6.94
N GLY A 319 -2.60 17.35 7.47
CA GLY A 319 -3.99 17.49 7.93
C GLY A 319 -4.95 17.99 6.83
N HIS A 320 -4.70 17.63 5.58
CA HIS A 320 -5.38 18.26 4.45
C HIS A 320 -6.81 17.72 4.26
N ASN A 321 -7.78 18.60 4.53
CA ASN A 321 -9.19 18.48 4.16
C ASN A 321 -9.48 19.42 2.99
N GLY A 322 -9.89 18.88 1.85
CA GLY A 322 -10.00 19.71 0.66
C GLY A 322 -10.61 19.05 -0.55
N SER A 323 -10.73 19.85 -1.61
CA SER A 323 -11.18 19.43 -2.95
C SER A 323 -10.17 19.80 -4.03
N ASN A 324 -8.93 20.12 -3.64
CA ASN A 324 -7.89 20.47 -4.60
C ASN A 324 -7.48 19.24 -5.40
N ASP A 325 -7.44 19.36 -6.72
CA ASP A 325 -6.74 18.37 -7.52
C ASP A 325 -5.23 18.56 -7.35
N ILE A 326 -4.48 17.46 -7.34
CA ILE A 326 -3.04 17.44 -7.25
C ILE A 326 -2.50 16.73 -8.48
N THR A 327 -1.69 17.43 -9.26
CA THR A 327 -1.05 16.90 -10.47
C THR A 327 0.45 16.77 -10.25
N GLY A 328 1.04 15.64 -10.62
CA GLY A 328 2.48 15.36 -10.43
C GLY A 328 3.14 14.62 -11.60
N GLY A 329 4.31 14.04 -11.31
CA GLY A 329 5.24 13.40 -12.24
C GLY A 329 6.69 13.84 -11.90
N SER A 330 7.63 13.60 -12.81
CA SER A 330 9.05 14.00 -12.67
C SER A 330 9.78 13.47 -11.43
N ASP A 331 9.49 12.24 -11.01
CA ASP A 331 10.05 11.56 -9.82
C ASP A 331 9.79 12.32 -8.51
N ASN A 332 8.78 13.20 -8.49
CA ASN A 332 8.46 13.99 -7.33
C ASN A 332 7.71 13.17 -6.27
N ILE A 333 7.85 13.59 -5.01
CA ILE A 333 7.19 12.97 -3.86
C ILE A 333 6.10 13.90 -3.33
N LEU A 334 4.86 13.42 -3.34
CA LEU A 334 3.76 14.01 -2.59
C LEU A 334 3.66 13.31 -1.22
N THR A 335 4.13 13.99 -0.18
CA THR A 335 3.97 13.53 1.20
C THR A 335 2.67 14.04 1.79
N ILE A 336 1.83 13.14 2.29
CA ILE A 336 0.63 13.47 3.07
C ILE A 336 0.85 13.02 4.51
N ASN A 337 0.98 13.99 5.40
CA ASN A 337 1.07 13.80 6.83
C ASN A 337 -0.33 13.89 7.46
N SER A 338 -0.80 12.79 8.03
CA SER A 338 -1.99 12.81 8.88
C SER A 338 -1.55 12.53 10.30
N ASN A 339 -1.23 13.59 11.03
CA ASN A 339 -0.72 13.47 12.39
C ASN A 339 -1.82 12.94 13.32
N GLY A 340 -1.51 11.90 14.11
CA GLY A 340 -2.36 11.34 15.16
C GLY A 340 -1.60 11.24 16.49
N VAL A 341 -0.72 12.18 16.80
CA VAL A 341 0.03 12.17 18.07
C VAL A 341 -0.95 12.11 19.25
N GLY A 342 -0.88 11.01 19.99
CA GLY A 342 -1.76 10.70 21.13
C GLY A 342 -3.08 10.00 20.79
N THR A 343 -3.53 9.95 19.53
CA THR A 343 -4.77 9.23 19.12
C THR A 343 -4.74 8.75 17.66
N THR A 344 -5.33 7.60 17.35
CA THR A 344 -5.49 7.12 15.96
C THR A 344 -6.74 7.68 15.26
N SER A 345 -7.43 8.66 15.85
CA SER A 345 -8.75 9.14 15.41
C SER A 345 -8.70 10.37 14.51
N ASN A 346 -7.53 10.93 14.26
CA ASN A 346 -7.39 12.07 13.36
C ASN A 346 -7.56 11.59 11.92
N THR A 347 -8.69 11.97 11.32
CA THR A 347 -9.08 11.57 9.96
C THR A 347 -9.25 12.80 9.09
N TYR A 348 -8.62 12.77 7.92
CA TYR A 348 -8.68 13.85 6.94
C TYR A 348 -9.20 13.31 5.60
N THR A 349 -9.95 14.11 4.85
CA THR A 349 -10.57 13.71 3.59
C THR A 349 -10.17 14.65 2.46
N LEU A 350 -9.52 14.09 1.45
CA LEU A 350 -9.26 14.75 0.17
C LEU A 350 -10.26 14.24 -0.86
N THR A 351 -11.05 15.16 -1.40
CA THR A 351 -12.07 14.88 -2.41
C THR A 351 -11.61 15.15 -3.83
N GLY A 352 -10.57 15.96 -4.01
CA GLY A 352 -9.94 16.20 -5.31
C GLY A 352 -9.13 15.00 -5.79
N ASP A 353 -8.76 15.03 -7.07
CA ASP A 353 -8.05 13.95 -7.73
C ASP A 353 -6.53 14.04 -7.51
N ILE A 354 -5.83 12.90 -7.46
CA ILE A 354 -4.36 12.83 -7.50
C ILE A 354 -3.95 12.16 -8.81
N ILE A 355 -3.32 12.91 -9.71
CA ILE A 355 -3.05 12.47 -11.08
C ILE A 355 -1.57 12.63 -11.40
N ASP A 356 -0.94 11.56 -11.85
CA ASP A 356 0.33 11.62 -12.55
C ASP A 356 0.11 12.04 -14.01
N THR A 357 0.71 13.16 -14.40
CA THR A 357 0.51 13.76 -15.73
C THR A 357 1.43 13.18 -16.81
N GLY A 358 2.31 12.23 -16.47
CA GLY A 358 3.25 11.61 -17.42
C GLY A 358 4.39 12.54 -17.87
N ALA A 359 4.73 13.52 -17.02
CA ALA A 359 5.96 14.29 -17.17
C ALA A 359 7.14 13.41 -16.74
N SER A 360 8.21 13.32 -17.55
CA SER A 360 9.33 12.36 -17.41
C SER A 360 9.64 11.86 -15.97
N GLY A 361 9.13 10.69 -15.58
CA GLY A 361 9.34 10.09 -14.25
C GLY A 361 8.05 10.07 -13.42
N GLY A 362 7.91 9.12 -12.51
CA GLY A 362 6.65 8.87 -11.79
C GLY A 362 6.35 9.84 -10.64
N LEU A 363 5.16 9.71 -10.06
CA LEU A 363 4.76 10.37 -8.82
C LEU A 363 4.77 9.35 -7.66
N GLU A 364 5.54 9.62 -6.60
CA GLU A 364 5.43 8.88 -5.34
C GLU A 364 4.42 9.56 -4.41
N LEU A 365 3.41 8.81 -3.97
CA LEU A 365 2.54 9.21 -2.86
C LEU A 365 3.05 8.58 -1.57
N LEU A 366 3.51 9.40 -0.62
CA LEU A 366 4.00 8.98 0.68
C LEU A 366 2.99 9.37 1.78
N LYS A 367 2.33 8.39 2.38
CA LYS A 367 1.45 8.59 3.55
C LYS A 367 2.23 8.36 4.85
N VAL A 368 2.28 9.39 5.70
CA VAL A 368 2.94 9.37 7.03
C VAL A 368 2.03 9.94 8.12
N GLY A 369 2.49 9.84 9.37
CA GLY A 369 1.70 10.17 10.56
C GLY A 369 0.67 9.09 10.90
N THR A 370 0.43 8.91 12.20
CA THR A 370 -0.39 7.81 12.75
C THR A 370 -1.90 7.92 12.46
N GLY A 371 -2.38 9.05 11.94
CA GLY A 371 -3.78 9.29 11.57
C GLY A 371 -4.18 8.69 10.21
N GLU A 372 -5.44 8.91 9.83
CA GLU A 372 -6.06 8.42 8.61
C GLU A 372 -6.16 9.53 7.55
N GLN A 373 -5.71 9.25 6.33
CA GLN A 373 -6.06 10.05 5.15
C GLN A 373 -7.06 9.26 4.30
N ILE A 374 -8.21 9.86 4.01
CA ILE A 374 -9.23 9.33 3.11
C ILE A 374 -9.09 10.05 1.77
N LEU A 375 -8.96 9.26 0.69
CA LEU A 375 -9.00 9.73 -0.69
C LEU A 375 -10.33 9.28 -1.32
N THR A 376 -11.17 10.24 -1.69
CA THR A 376 -12.45 9.96 -2.36
C THR A 376 -12.42 10.32 -3.85
N GLY A 377 -11.54 11.23 -4.25
CA GLY A 377 -11.25 11.54 -5.65
C GLY A 377 -10.58 10.37 -6.39
N ALA A 378 -10.40 10.51 -7.71
CA ALA A 378 -9.58 9.59 -8.48
C ALA A 378 -8.13 9.64 -7.99
N VAL A 379 -7.49 8.47 -7.94
CA VAL A 379 -6.03 8.41 -7.89
C VAL A 379 -5.58 7.67 -9.14
N SER A 380 -4.74 8.31 -9.94
CA SER A 380 -4.26 7.81 -11.23
C SER A 380 -2.75 7.95 -11.32
N LEU A 381 -2.04 6.89 -10.91
CA LEU A 381 -0.57 6.80 -10.89
C LEU A 381 -0.07 5.69 -11.82
N ILE A 382 -0.65 5.52 -13.02
CA ILE A 382 -0.31 4.40 -13.94
C ILE A 382 0.28 4.82 -15.29
N SER A 383 0.52 6.12 -15.48
CA SER A 383 0.98 6.69 -16.75
C SER A 383 2.51 6.78 -16.89
N ASP A 384 3.28 6.43 -15.84
CA ASP A 384 4.74 6.52 -15.86
C ASP A 384 5.42 5.31 -15.19
N THR A 385 6.75 5.35 -15.15
CA THR A 385 7.62 4.20 -15.07
C THR A 385 7.80 3.67 -13.66
N ASP A 386 7.59 4.47 -12.63
CA ASP A 386 7.90 4.12 -11.24
C ASP A 386 6.97 4.77 -10.18
N SER A 387 5.82 5.32 -10.58
CA SER A 387 4.84 5.94 -9.68
C SER A 387 4.33 4.95 -8.64
N LYS A 388 4.47 5.22 -7.34
CA LYS A 388 4.16 4.24 -6.30
C LYS A 388 3.46 4.87 -5.11
N VAL A 389 2.82 4.03 -4.29
CA VAL A 389 2.27 4.45 -3.00
C VAL A 389 3.03 3.78 -1.87
N THR A 390 3.60 4.61 -1.02
CA THR A 390 4.23 4.19 0.23
C THR A 390 3.33 4.59 1.40
N ILE A 391 2.92 3.61 2.22
CA ILE A 391 2.23 3.87 3.49
C ILE A 391 3.22 3.63 4.62
N GLY A 392 3.90 4.68 5.07
CA GLY A 392 4.85 4.59 6.17
C GLY A 392 4.14 4.31 7.50
N GLU A 393 3.11 5.10 7.79
CA GLU A 393 2.41 5.09 9.08
C GLU A 393 0.91 5.41 8.94
N GLY A 394 0.16 5.07 9.98
CA GLY A 394 -1.26 5.35 10.08
C GLY A 394 -2.07 4.58 9.04
N THR A 395 -3.13 5.21 8.52
CA THR A 395 -4.04 4.58 7.55
C THR A 395 -4.17 5.45 6.30
N LEU A 396 -4.04 4.83 5.13
CA LEU A 396 -4.51 5.39 3.86
C LEU A 396 -5.81 4.69 3.46
N THR A 397 -6.89 5.44 3.36
CA THR A 397 -8.22 4.94 3.01
C THR A 397 -8.57 5.34 1.59
N LEU A 398 -8.85 4.36 0.74
CA LEU A 398 -9.36 4.56 -0.60
C LEU A 398 -10.88 4.38 -0.57
N LYS A 399 -11.63 5.44 -0.90
CA LYS A 399 -13.09 5.49 -0.80
C LYS A 399 -13.72 6.23 -1.98
N SER A 400 -13.38 5.82 -3.21
CA SER A 400 -13.93 6.47 -4.41
C SER A 400 -15.32 5.99 -4.77
N SER A 401 -16.21 6.91 -5.15
CA SER A 401 -17.61 6.67 -5.57
C SER A 401 -17.80 6.34 -7.06
N SER A 402 -16.81 6.62 -7.92
CA SER A 402 -16.96 6.46 -9.37
C SER A 402 -15.68 6.22 -10.16
N ASN A 403 -14.50 6.31 -9.55
CA ASN A 403 -13.22 6.33 -10.28
C ASN A 403 -12.43 5.06 -10.05
N ASN A 404 -11.80 4.54 -11.11
CA ASN A 404 -10.79 3.49 -10.97
C ASN A 404 -9.62 4.06 -10.18
N GLN A 405 -9.35 3.47 -9.02
CA GLN A 405 -8.14 3.78 -8.25
C GLN A 405 -6.98 3.02 -8.90
N GLN A 406 -5.99 3.74 -9.41
CA GLN A 406 -4.96 3.21 -10.29
C GLN A 406 -3.58 3.56 -9.72
N PHE A 407 -2.77 2.53 -9.49
CA PHE A 407 -1.45 2.61 -8.90
C PHE A 407 -0.51 1.66 -9.62
N GLU A 408 0.81 1.89 -9.58
CA GLU A 408 1.73 0.81 -9.98
C GLU A 408 1.84 -0.24 -8.89
N TYR A 409 2.16 0.13 -7.65
CA TYR A 409 2.31 -0.81 -6.54
C TYR A 409 2.23 -0.12 -5.17
N PHE A 410 2.03 -0.93 -4.12
CA PHE A 410 2.00 -0.50 -2.73
C PHE A 410 3.17 -1.07 -1.93
N THR A 411 3.77 -0.23 -1.09
CA THR A 411 4.80 -0.61 -0.10
C THR A 411 4.57 0.06 1.25
N GLY A 412 5.32 -0.37 2.27
CA GLY A 412 5.35 0.27 3.59
C GLY A 412 4.75 -0.57 4.70
N THR A 413 4.64 0.03 5.89
CA THR A 413 4.27 -0.63 7.16
C THR A 413 2.95 -0.16 7.74
N GLY A 414 2.37 0.93 7.22
CA GLY A 414 1.05 1.43 7.62
C GLY A 414 -0.10 0.67 6.95
N THR A 415 -1.33 1.03 7.31
CA THR A 415 -2.53 0.31 6.88
C THR A 415 -3.11 0.87 5.58
N LEU A 416 -3.38 -0.01 4.61
CA LEU A 416 -4.23 0.30 3.46
C LEU A 416 -5.68 -0.09 3.79
N LYS A 417 -6.61 0.85 3.76
CA LYS A 417 -8.04 0.57 3.96
C LYS A 417 -8.79 0.74 2.65
N LEU A 418 -9.43 -0.33 2.19
CA LEU A 418 -10.30 -0.34 1.04
C LEU A 418 -11.74 -0.21 1.55
N ASP A 419 -12.35 0.95 1.31
CA ASP A 419 -13.66 1.28 1.85
C ASP A 419 -14.71 1.35 0.75
N ASN A 420 -15.54 0.29 0.67
CA ASN A 420 -16.68 0.23 -0.22
C ASN A 420 -18.01 0.63 0.43
N THR A 421 -18.03 1.26 1.62
CA THR A 421 -19.31 1.69 2.25
C THR A 421 -20.16 2.60 1.37
N SER A 422 -19.55 3.34 0.44
CA SER A 422 -20.25 4.22 -0.50
C SER A 422 -20.62 3.55 -1.83
N ASN A 423 -20.18 2.31 -2.12
CA ASN A 423 -20.46 1.62 -3.39
C ASN A 423 -20.59 0.10 -3.23
N SER A 424 -21.41 -0.54 -4.06
CA SER A 424 -21.52 -2.02 -4.04
C SER A 424 -20.22 -2.74 -4.42
N SER A 425 -19.33 -2.08 -5.17
CA SER A 425 -18.00 -2.58 -5.50
C SER A 425 -17.01 -1.43 -5.65
N GLN A 426 -15.79 -1.61 -5.12
CA GLN A 426 -14.64 -0.76 -5.38
C GLN A 426 -13.61 -1.55 -6.18
N THR A 427 -12.89 -0.91 -7.10
CA THR A 427 -11.80 -1.53 -7.86
C THR A 427 -10.51 -0.75 -7.68
N ILE A 428 -9.48 -1.45 -7.22
CA ILE A 428 -8.10 -0.98 -7.12
C ILE A 428 -7.29 -1.68 -8.21
N ILE A 429 -6.67 -0.92 -9.09
CA ILE A 429 -5.81 -1.41 -10.17
C ILE A 429 -4.36 -1.18 -9.76
N ILE A 430 -3.57 -2.23 -9.88
CA ILE A 430 -2.16 -2.31 -9.55
C ILE A 430 -1.42 -2.73 -10.83
N GLY A 431 -0.74 -1.80 -11.48
CA GLY A 431 -0.13 -1.96 -12.82
C GLY A 431 1.17 -2.75 -12.81
N LEU A 432 2.13 -2.35 -11.98
CA LEU A 432 3.48 -2.89 -11.89
C LEU A 432 4.30 -2.79 -13.20
N ALA A 433 4.00 -1.85 -14.12
CA ALA A 433 4.54 -1.72 -15.48
C ALA A 433 6.06 -1.94 -15.60
N ASN A 434 6.88 -1.40 -14.69
CA ASN A 434 8.34 -1.55 -14.71
C ASN A 434 8.93 -2.26 -13.49
N THR A 435 8.10 -2.98 -12.74
CA THR A 435 8.59 -3.89 -11.72
C THR A 435 8.60 -5.32 -12.25
N SER A 436 9.75 -5.97 -12.12
CA SER A 436 9.88 -7.42 -12.31
C SER A 436 9.86 -8.13 -10.96
N ALA A 437 10.48 -7.52 -9.93
CA ALA A 437 10.51 -8.05 -8.58
C ALA A 437 9.16 -7.85 -7.87
N LYS A 438 8.86 -8.79 -6.96
CA LYS A 438 7.69 -8.73 -6.08
C LYS A 438 7.73 -7.45 -5.25
N GLN A 439 6.61 -6.72 -5.23
CA GLN A 439 6.41 -5.56 -4.35
C GLN A 439 5.59 -5.99 -3.14
N THR A 440 5.98 -5.55 -1.94
CA THR A 440 5.36 -5.98 -0.69
C THR A 440 4.87 -4.80 0.13
N LEU A 441 3.57 -4.81 0.46
CA LEU A 441 3.02 -4.01 1.55
C LEU A 441 3.07 -4.87 2.82
N SER A 442 3.88 -4.44 3.78
CA SER A 442 4.09 -5.16 5.04
C SER A 442 3.10 -4.78 6.13
N GLY A 443 2.46 -3.61 6.00
CA GLY A 443 1.36 -3.22 6.87
C GLY A 443 0.05 -3.94 6.57
N GLY A 444 -0.95 -3.69 7.41
CA GLY A 444 -2.26 -4.35 7.31
C GLY A 444 -3.09 -3.85 6.12
N VAL A 445 -4.06 -4.67 5.69
CA VAL A 445 -5.10 -4.28 4.75
C VAL A 445 -6.47 -4.42 5.41
N THR A 446 -7.30 -3.38 5.37
CA THR A 446 -8.65 -3.42 5.94
C THR A 446 -9.70 -3.36 4.83
N LEU A 447 -10.57 -4.37 4.76
CA LEU A 447 -11.70 -4.47 3.83
C LEU A 447 -12.97 -3.97 4.51
N SER A 448 -13.28 -2.68 4.33
CA SER A 448 -14.43 -2.02 4.94
C SER A 448 -15.66 -2.04 4.04
N GLY A 449 -16.84 -2.00 4.68
CA GLY A 449 -18.16 -2.05 4.05
C GLY A 449 -18.72 -3.47 3.92
N SER A 450 -19.76 -3.64 3.11
CA SER A 450 -20.47 -4.91 2.94
C SER A 450 -20.47 -5.43 1.50
N GLY A 451 -19.89 -4.67 0.57
CA GLY A 451 -19.76 -5.04 -0.83
C GLY A 451 -18.50 -5.83 -1.14
N THR A 452 -18.04 -5.71 -2.38
CA THR A 452 -16.79 -6.34 -2.85
C THR A 452 -15.67 -5.31 -3.02
N ASN A 453 -14.51 -5.58 -2.44
CA ASN A 453 -13.27 -4.86 -2.71
C ASN A 453 -12.48 -5.65 -3.76
N THR A 454 -12.40 -5.11 -4.97
CA THR A 454 -11.70 -5.73 -6.10
C THR A 454 -10.28 -5.21 -6.18
N ILE A 455 -9.31 -6.12 -6.29
CA ILE A 455 -7.90 -5.84 -6.53
C ILE A 455 -7.51 -6.45 -7.86
N SER A 456 -7.12 -5.61 -8.81
CA SER A 456 -6.70 -5.98 -10.15
C SER A 456 -5.18 -5.84 -10.25
N VAL A 457 -4.44 -6.95 -10.30
CA VAL A 457 -2.97 -6.93 -10.38
C VAL A 457 -2.52 -7.21 -11.81
N GLY A 458 -1.58 -6.42 -12.33
CA GLY A 458 -1.05 -6.50 -13.69
C GLY A 458 -1.90 -5.79 -14.75
N GLY A 459 -3.04 -5.21 -14.37
CA GLY A 459 -3.93 -4.47 -15.29
C GLY A 459 -4.42 -5.29 -16.50
N GLY A 460 -5.16 -4.63 -17.40
CA GLY A 460 -5.75 -5.24 -18.59
C GLY A 460 -4.76 -5.50 -19.74
N GLU A 461 -3.47 -5.71 -19.49
CA GLU A 461 -2.46 -5.94 -20.53
C GLU A 461 -2.07 -7.42 -20.65
N ALA A 462 -1.85 -7.88 -21.88
CA ALA A 462 -1.55 -9.28 -22.20
C ALA A 462 -0.17 -9.77 -21.71
N THR A 463 0.59 -8.90 -21.03
CA THR A 463 1.95 -9.15 -20.50
C THR A 463 2.01 -9.12 -18.97
N GLY A 464 0.86 -9.00 -18.29
CA GLY A 464 0.78 -8.80 -16.84
C GLY A 464 1.12 -10.01 -15.96
N PHE A 465 1.37 -11.20 -16.53
CA PHE A 465 1.58 -12.44 -15.76
C PHE A 465 2.78 -12.42 -14.81
N GLY A 466 3.83 -11.67 -15.15
CA GLY A 466 5.03 -11.51 -14.32
C GLY A 466 4.88 -10.49 -13.18
N LYS A 467 3.75 -9.79 -13.12
CA LYS A 467 3.52 -8.71 -12.14
C LYS A 467 3.08 -9.29 -10.81
N HIS A 468 3.70 -8.85 -9.71
CA HIS A 468 3.51 -9.47 -8.40
C HIS A 468 3.43 -8.44 -7.27
N GLN A 469 2.25 -8.35 -6.66
CA GLN A 469 2.03 -7.63 -5.40
C GLN A 469 1.80 -8.64 -4.27
N GLU A 470 2.42 -8.42 -3.12
CA GLU A 470 2.17 -9.15 -1.87
C GLU A 470 1.61 -8.21 -0.80
N PHE A 471 0.64 -8.73 -0.05
CA PHE A 471 0.22 -8.20 1.23
C PHE A 471 0.65 -9.19 2.31
N SER A 472 1.68 -8.81 3.08
CA SER A 472 2.25 -9.67 4.12
C SER A 472 1.76 -9.33 5.52
N GLY A 473 1.16 -8.16 5.71
CA GLY A 473 0.41 -7.84 6.92
C GLY A 473 -0.97 -8.49 6.94
N VAL A 474 -1.66 -8.38 8.08
CA VAL A 474 -3.00 -8.93 8.27
C VAL A 474 -4.01 -8.22 7.36
N VAL A 475 -4.71 -8.99 6.52
CA VAL A 475 -5.94 -8.57 5.84
C VAL A 475 -7.13 -8.84 6.77
N SER A 476 -7.95 -7.83 7.03
CA SER A 476 -9.07 -7.89 7.99
C SER A 476 -10.35 -7.27 7.42
N GLY A 477 -11.49 -7.48 8.09
CA GLY A 477 -12.77 -6.85 7.74
C GLY A 477 -13.84 -7.83 7.25
N ALA A 478 -15.06 -7.33 7.01
CA ALA A 478 -16.22 -8.17 6.67
C ALA A 478 -16.56 -8.20 5.18
N ALA A 479 -15.99 -7.28 4.39
CA ALA A 479 -16.25 -7.20 2.95
C ALA A 479 -15.56 -8.34 2.18
N ASN A 480 -16.07 -8.63 0.98
CA ASN A 480 -15.48 -9.64 0.09
C ASN A 480 -14.19 -9.10 -0.54
N LEU A 481 -13.21 -9.99 -0.74
CA LEU A 481 -12.05 -9.71 -1.58
C LEU A 481 -12.26 -10.34 -2.95
N LYS A 482 -12.12 -9.56 -4.02
CA LYS A 482 -12.13 -10.06 -5.40
C LYS A 482 -10.78 -9.81 -6.08
N LYS A 483 -10.09 -10.86 -6.51
CA LYS A 483 -8.86 -10.76 -7.31
C LYS A 483 -9.21 -10.81 -8.80
N THR A 484 -8.70 -9.83 -9.56
CA THR A 484 -8.75 -9.78 -11.03
C THR A 484 -7.39 -9.39 -11.61
N GLY A 485 -7.29 -9.26 -12.93
CA GLY A 485 -6.04 -8.96 -13.64
C GLY A 485 -5.10 -10.17 -13.70
N SER A 486 -4.25 -10.22 -14.73
CA SER A 486 -3.41 -11.39 -15.06
C SER A 486 -2.23 -11.63 -14.10
N GLY A 487 -1.87 -10.64 -13.28
CA GLY A 487 -0.76 -10.72 -12.33
C GLY A 487 -1.06 -11.56 -11.08
N LYS A 488 -0.04 -11.71 -10.24
CA LYS A 488 -0.02 -12.47 -8.98
C LYS A 488 -0.30 -11.56 -7.78
N LEU A 489 -1.32 -11.90 -6.99
CA LEU A 489 -1.53 -11.34 -5.65
C LEU A 489 -1.16 -12.41 -4.63
N THR A 490 -0.23 -12.12 -3.71
CA THR A 490 0.08 -13.02 -2.59
C THR A 490 -0.48 -12.45 -1.29
N LEU A 491 -1.18 -13.31 -0.55
CA LEU A 491 -1.61 -13.03 0.81
C LEU A 491 -0.81 -13.92 1.75
N SER A 492 0.08 -13.33 2.55
CA SER A 492 0.99 -14.08 3.46
C SER A 492 0.82 -13.74 4.94
N GLY A 493 -0.11 -12.84 5.27
CA GLY A 493 -0.49 -12.54 6.65
C GLY A 493 -1.46 -13.56 7.27
N ASP A 494 -1.56 -13.51 8.60
CA ASP A 494 -2.57 -14.19 9.40
C ASP A 494 -3.93 -13.47 9.26
N ASN A 495 -4.60 -13.70 8.13
CA ASN A 495 -5.73 -12.89 7.72
C ASN A 495 -7.03 -13.28 8.45
N THR A 496 -7.82 -12.27 8.83
CA THR A 496 -9.02 -12.42 9.68
C THR A 496 -10.30 -11.93 9.00
N PHE A 497 -10.26 -11.64 7.70
CA PHE A 497 -11.45 -11.18 6.97
C PHE A 497 -12.46 -12.31 6.75
N SER A 498 -13.74 -11.97 6.72
CA SER A 498 -14.84 -12.96 6.76
C SER A 498 -15.76 -13.00 5.53
N GLY A 499 -15.70 -12.00 4.64
CA GLY A 499 -16.58 -11.94 3.45
C GLY A 499 -16.35 -13.09 2.46
N GLY A 500 -15.10 -13.56 2.34
CA GLY A 500 -14.68 -14.58 1.39
C GLY A 500 -13.90 -14.00 0.21
N VAL A 501 -13.48 -14.90 -0.68
CA VAL A 501 -12.58 -14.60 -1.78
C VAL A 501 -13.23 -15.01 -3.10
N THR A 502 -13.18 -14.12 -4.09
CA THR A 502 -13.51 -14.43 -5.48
C THR A 502 -12.29 -14.21 -6.36
N ILE A 503 -11.89 -15.20 -7.15
CA ILE A 503 -10.88 -15.04 -8.20
C ILE A 503 -11.60 -15.04 -9.53
N ALA A 504 -11.48 -13.96 -10.31
CA ALA A 504 -12.23 -13.80 -11.55
C ALA A 504 -11.44 -13.02 -12.61
N ASP A 505 -12.01 -12.97 -13.82
CA ASP A 505 -11.61 -11.99 -14.82
C ASP A 505 -12.02 -10.55 -14.41
N GLY A 506 -11.37 -9.58 -15.05
CA GLY A 506 -11.71 -8.16 -14.94
C GLY A 506 -12.78 -7.69 -15.94
N GLY A 507 -13.56 -8.60 -16.56
CA GLY A 507 -14.60 -8.25 -17.53
C GLY A 507 -14.13 -8.01 -18.98
N GLY A 508 -12.96 -8.50 -19.38
CA GLY A 508 -12.45 -8.47 -20.76
C GLY A 508 -12.06 -9.86 -21.27
N THR A 509 -11.66 -9.96 -22.55
CA THR A 509 -11.18 -11.20 -23.22
C THR A 509 -9.83 -11.72 -22.68
N LYS A 510 -9.39 -11.26 -21.49
CA LYS A 510 -8.01 -11.39 -20.99
C LYS A 510 -7.94 -12.22 -19.70
N ASP A 511 -6.88 -13.01 -19.63
CA ASP A 511 -6.66 -14.20 -18.81
C ASP A 511 -6.79 -13.97 -17.29
N GLY A 512 -7.24 -14.99 -16.56
CA GLY A 512 -7.39 -14.92 -15.11
C GLY A 512 -6.03 -14.82 -14.40
N GLY A 513 -6.01 -14.19 -13.23
CA GLY A 513 -4.78 -14.01 -12.46
C GLY A 513 -4.49 -15.16 -11.49
N ILE A 514 -3.38 -15.00 -10.76
CA ILE A 514 -2.98 -15.92 -9.69
C ILE A 514 -3.25 -15.24 -8.33
N LEU A 515 -3.97 -15.95 -7.45
CA LEU A 515 -3.97 -15.64 -6.02
C LEU A 515 -3.14 -16.70 -5.31
N VAL A 516 -2.13 -16.28 -4.55
CA VAL A 516 -1.30 -17.16 -3.74
C VAL A 516 -1.71 -17.06 -2.28
N ALA A 517 -2.08 -18.19 -1.67
CA ALA A 517 -2.27 -18.34 -0.23
C ALA A 517 -0.94 -18.73 0.43
N GLY A 518 -0.21 -17.75 0.97
CA GLY A 518 1.12 -17.93 1.57
C GLY A 518 1.12 -18.23 3.08
N HIS A 519 -0.07 -18.31 3.70
CA HIS A 519 -0.28 -18.58 5.12
C HIS A 519 -1.53 -19.46 5.30
N SER A 520 -1.67 -20.15 6.44
CA SER A 520 -2.83 -21.02 6.72
C SER A 520 -4.16 -20.28 6.65
N ASP A 521 -4.14 -19.06 7.18
CA ASP A 521 -5.30 -18.17 7.28
C ASP A 521 -5.37 -17.16 6.13
N ALA A 522 -4.53 -17.31 5.09
CA ALA A 522 -4.39 -16.32 4.02
C ALA A 522 -5.71 -15.98 3.30
N LEU A 523 -6.65 -16.93 3.22
CA LEU A 523 -7.94 -16.77 2.54
C LEU A 523 -9.06 -16.28 3.46
N GLY A 524 -8.75 -15.94 4.72
CA GLY A 524 -9.74 -15.56 5.74
C GLY A 524 -10.63 -16.74 6.13
N THR A 525 -11.84 -16.46 6.63
CA THR A 525 -12.77 -17.53 7.07
C THR A 525 -13.90 -17.81 6.08
N GLY A 526 -14.02 -17.00 5.02
CA GLY A 526 -15.10 -17.12 4.03
C GLY A 526 -14.84 -18.22 2.99
N THR A 527 -15.83 -18.42 2.11
CA THR A 527 -15.69 -19.34 0.97
C THR A 527 -14.78 -18.72 -0.10
N THR A 528 -13.91 -19.53 -0.69
CA THR A 528 -13.11 -19.15 -1.86
C THR A 528 -13.78 -19.69 -3.12
N THR A 529 -14.21 -18.80 -4.00
CA THR A 529 -14.83 -19.13 -5.29
C THR A 529 -13.90 -18.72 -6.43
N ILE A 530 -13.57 -19.66 -7.30
CA ILE A 530 -12.73 -19.43 -8.48
C ILE A 530 -13.65 -19.40 -9.69
N GLU A 531 -13.95 -18.21 -10.18
CA GLU A 531 -14.71 -18.00 -11.41
C GLU A 531 -13.79 -18.14 -12.62
N HIS A 532 -12.64 -17.46 -12.57
CA HIS A 532 -11.60 -17.55 -13.59
C HIS A 532 -10.26 -17.14 -12.99
N GLY A 533 -9.24 -18.01 -13.08
CA GLY A 533 -7.96 -17.77 -12.42
C GLY A 533 -7.39 -19.01 -11.75
N LYS A 534 -6.20 -18.85 -11.17
CA LYS A 534 -5.54 -19.87 -10.37
C LYS A 534 -5.52 -19.48 -8.89
N LEU A 535 -6.04 -20.36 -8.04
CA LEU A 535 -5.68 -20.37 -6.62
C LEU A 535 -4.45 -21.25 -6.44
N SER A 536 -3.35 -20.67 -5.97
CA SER A 536 -2.12 -21.38 -5.68
C SER A 536 -1.86 -21.41 -4.18
N ILE A 537 -1.65 -22.60 -3.62
CA ILE A 537 -1.30 -22.75 -2.20
C ILE A 537 0.22 -22.69 -2.06
N GLY A 538 0.70 -21.85 -1.14
CA GLY A 538 2.13 -21.68 -0.87
C GLY A 538 2.82 -22.98 -0.46
N ALA A 539 4.10 -23.10 -0.78
CA ALA A 539 4.91 -24.26 -0.42
C ALA A 539 4.97 -24.42 1.11
N GLY A 540 4.57 -25.60 1.61
CA GLY A 540 4.51 -25.88 3.05
C GLY A 540 3.32 -25.24 3.77
N THR A 541 2.37 -24.65 3.04
CA THR A 541 1.17 -24.03 3.60
C THR A 541 -0.01 -25.01 3.55
N THR A 542 -0.82 -25.03 4.60
CA THR A 542 -2.09 -25.77 4.65
C THR A 542 -3.26 -24.81 4.82
N VAL A 543 -4.22 -24.86 3.90
CA VAL A 543 -5.50 -24.13 4.01
C VAL A 543 -6.65 -25.09 4.27
N THR A 544 -7.66 -24.63 5.02
CA THR A 544 -8.86 -25.41 5.36
C THR A 544 -10.15 -24.79 4.82
N ASN A 545 -10.04 -23.75 3.99
CA ASN A 545 -11.18 -23.03 3.43
C ASN A 545 -12.03 -23.93 2.53
N LEU A 546 -13.34 -23.65 2.47
CA LEU A 546 -14.17 -24.16 1.40
C LEU A 546 -13.74 -23.53 0.07
N ILE A 547 -13.27 -24.36 -0.86
CA ILE A 547 -12.84 -23.96 -2.21
C ILE A 547 -13.79 -24.59 -3.23
N ARG A 548 -14.24 -23.79 -4.21
CA ARG A 548 -15.15 -24.23 -5.28
C ARG A 548 -14.94 -23.45 -6.56
N GLY A 549 -15.39 -24.01 -7.68
CA GLY A 549 -15.42 -23.32 -8.97
C GLY A 549 -16.65 -22.42 -9.12
N GLU A 550 -16.82 -21.87 -10.32
CA GLU A 550 -17.94 -20.99 -10.66
C GLU A 550 -19.30 -21.66 -10.40
N GLN A 551 -20.25 -20.91 -9.84
CA GLN A 551 -21.60 -21.40 -9.52
C GLN A 551 -22.58 -21.25 -10.71
N SER A 552 -22.06 -21.08 -11.92
CA SER A 552 -22.80 -20.97 -13.18
C SER A 552 -22.47 -22.14 -14.10
N SER A 553 -23.30 -22.38 -15.11
CA SER A 553 -23.06 -23.42 -16.12
C SER A 553 -22.13 -22.95 -17.27
N ASN A 554 -21.50 -21.78 -17.15
CA ASN A 554 -20.69 -21.17 -18.20
C ASN A 554 -19.22 -21.59 -18.14
N ASN A 555 -18.94 -22.87 -18.42
CA ASN A 555 -17.62 -23.48 -18.23
C ASN A 555 -16.82 -23.70 -19.53
N THR A 556 -17.19 -23.06 -20.64
CA THR A 556 -16.44 -23.19 -21.89
C THR A 556 -15.38 -22.10 -22.06
N ASP A 557 -15.56 -20.94 -21.44
CA ASP A 557 -14.72 -19.76 -21.68
C ASP A 557 -13.96 -19.28 -20.42
N LYS A 558 -14.30 -19.82 -19.24
CA LYS A 558 -13.70 -19.45 -17.95
C LYS A 558 -13.29 -20.72 -17.22
N LYS A 559 -11.98 -20.88 -16.99
CA LYS A 559 -11.44 -22.02 -16.23
C LYS A 559 -11.04 -21.62 -14.81
N SER A 560 -11.55 -22.39 -13.87
CA SER A 560 -11.10 -22.38 -12.49
C SER A 560 -9.92 -23.35 -12.31
N VAL A 561 -8.84 -22.86 -11.72
CA VAL A 561 -7.61 -23.63 -11.56
C VAL A 561 -7.19 -23.64 -10.10
N ILE A 562 -6.76 -24.80 -9.62
CA ILE A 562 -6.07 -24.93 -8.33
C ILE A 562 -4.68 -25.53 -8.52
N GLY A 563 -3.76 -25.15 -7.64
CA GLY A 563 -2.37 -25.53 -7.74
C GLY A 563 -1.54 -25.12 -6.54
N GLY A 564 -0.23 -25.06 -6.74
CA GLY A 564 0.72 -24.59 -5.74
C GLY A 564 1.84 -25.57 -5.41
N GLY A 565 2.49 -25.29 -4.29
CA GLY A 565 3.77 -25.89 -3.95
C GLY A 565 4.92 -25.44 -4.85
N VAL A 566 6.14 -25.77 -4.42
CA VAL A 566 7.38 -25.57 -5.16
C VAL A 566 8.27 -26.77 -4.85
N GLY A 567 8.70 -27.49 -5.88
CA GLY A 567 9.41 -28.74 -5.64
C GLY A 567 8.53 -29.77 -4.91
N ASN A 568 9.15 -30.54 -4.01
CA ASN A 568 8.44 -31.49 -3.12
C ASN A 568 7.76 -30.82 -1.91
N SER A 569 7.93 -29.51 -1.71
CA SER A 569 7.25 -28.80 -0.62
C SER A 569 5.82 -28.49 -1.06
N ALA A 570 4.88 -29.31 -0.57
CA ALA A 570 3.50 -29.28 -1.03
C ALA A 570 2.77 -28.04 -0.52
N GLY A 571 1.96 -27.41 -1.38
CA GLY A 571 0.79 -26.68 -0.91
C GLY A 571 -0.30 -27.69 -0.55
N VAL A 572 -1.00 -27.49 0.56
CA VAL A 572 -1.97 -28.46 1.09
C VAL A 572 -3.35 -27.81 1.21
N ILE A 573 -4.35 -28.48 0.65
CA ILE A 573 -5.77 -28.21 0.89
C ILE A 573 -6.29 -29.33 1.79
N ASP A 574 -6.38 -29.04 3.08
CA ASP A 574 -7.01 -29.94 4.05
C ASP A 574 -8.51 -29.71 4.01
N ASN A 575 -9.18 -30.51 3.19
CA ASN A 575 -10.64 -30.56 3.16
C ASN A 575 -11.20 -31.72 4.01
N GLY A 576 -10.40 -32.26 4.94
CA GLY A 576 -10.66 -33.33 5.91
C GLY A 576 -12.11 -33.79 6.07
N SER A 577 -12.78 -33.48 7.18
CA SER A 577 -14.20 -33.82 7.41
C SER A 577 -15.20 -33.02 6.56
N GLY A 578 -14.74 -32.27 5.56
CA GLY A 578 -15.52 -31.39 4.70
C GLY A 578 -15.89 -31.98 3.34
N THR A 579 -16.24 -31.08 2.41
CA THR A 579 -16.68 -31.38 1.03
C THR A 579 -15.50 -31.77 0.14
N GLN A 580 -15.63 -32.89 -0.56
CA GLN A 580 -14.73 -33.30 -1.64
C GLN A 580 -14.56 -32.16 -2.65
N ILE A 581 -13.32 -31.88 -3.07
CA ILE A 581 -13.06 -31.00 -4.21
C ILE A 581 -13.15 -31.87 -5.46
N ASP A 582 -14.10 -31.55 -6.33
CA ASP A 582 -14.24 -32.20 -7.62
C ASP A 582 -13.51 -31.39 -8.70
N ILE A 583 -12.61 -32.05 -9.43
CA ILE A 583 -12.03 -31.54 -10.66
C ILE A 583 -12.87 -32.04 -11.83
N GLY A 584 -13.62 -31.16 -12.47
CA GLY A 584 -14.63 -31.49 -13.47
C GLY A 584 -15.24 -30.27 -14.13
N SER A 585 -16.18 -30.54 -15.05
CA SER A 585 -16.85 -29.48 -15.80
C SER A 585 -18.22 -29.05 -15.26
N GLY A 586 -18.67 -29.64 -14.15
CA GLY A 586 -19.98 -29.35 -13.53
C GLY A 586 -19.99 -28.06 -12.71
N THR A 587 -21.20 -27.59 -12.37
CA THR A 587 -21.39 -26.40 -11.54
C THR A 587 -20.70 -26.53 -10.18
N GLY A 588 -19.89 -25.54 -9.81
CA GLY A 588 -19.13 -25.50 -8.56
C GLY A 588 -17.90 -26.42 -8.52
N GLN A 589 -17.65 -27.20 -9.56
CA GLN A 589 -16.44 -28.01 -9.69
C GLN A 589 -15.28 -27.14 -10.18
N ILE A 590 -14.06 -27.50 -9.79
CA ILE A 590 -12.84 -26.88 -10.30
C ILE A 590 -12.51 -27.49 -11.66
N ASN A 591 -12.04 -26.72 -12.64
CA ASN A 591 -11.87 -27.26 -13.99
C ASN A 591 -10.49 -27.90 -14.18
N VAL A 592 -9.46 -27.27 -13.62
CA VAL A 592 -8.07 -27.66 -13.87
C VAL A 592 -7.31 -27.80 -12.57
N LEU A 593 -6.53 -28.88 -12.49
CA LEU A 593 -5.44 -29.04 -11.55
C LEU A 593 -4.13 -28.72 -12.27
N SER A 594 -3.37 -27.76 -11.75
CA SER A 594 -2.05 -27.38 -12.26
C SER A 594 -1.14 -27.10 -11.07
N PRO A 595 -0.30 -28.06 -10.65
CA PRO A 595 0.69 -27.84 -9.60
C PRO A 595 1.68 -26.71 -9.96
N GLY A 596 2.50 -26.32 -8.98
CA GLY A 596 3.35 -25.15 -9.10
C GLY A 596 2.62 -23.82 -8.85
N ILE A 597 3.40 -22.78 -8.60
CA ILE A 597 2.93 -21.42 -8.29
C ILE A 597 2.88 -20.49 -9.52
N ALA A 598 3.48 -20.90 -10.63
CA ALA A 598 3.42 -20.18 -11.90
C ALA A 598 2.03 -20.28 -12.55
N HIS A 599 1.85 -19.54 -13.64
CA HIS A 599 0.62 -19.56 -14.41
C HIS A 599 0.36 -20.94 -15.02
N ALA A 600 -0.90 -21.36 -15.08
CA ALA A 600 -1.26 -22.62 -15.71
C ALA A 600 -1.48 -22.42 -17.22
N SER A 601 -1.06 -23.37 -18.05
CA SER A 601 -1.28 -23.37 -19.50
C SER A 601 -2.76 -23.29 -19.88
N SER A 602 -3.63 -24.00 -19.15
CA SER A 602 -5.08 -23.99 -19.40
C SER A 602 -5.78 -22.68 -19.05
N MET A 603 -5.07 -21.67 -18.54
CA MET A 603 -5.61 -20.33 -18.28
C MET A 603 -5.74 -19.45 -19.52
N SER A 604 -5.13 -19.84 -20.66
CA SER A 604 -5.23 -19.07 -21.91
C SER A 604 -6.63 -19.17 -22.51
N ASN A 605 -7.17 -18.04 -22.99
CA ASN A 605 -8.50 -17.94 -23.63
C ASN A 605 -8.84 -19.10 -24.60
N GLY A 606 -10.03 -19.67 -24.46
CA GLY A 606 -10.62 -20.65 -25.39
C GLY A 606 -9.92 -22.01 -25.38
N THR A 607 -10.34 -22.90 -26.29
CA THR A 607 -9.96 -24.32 -26.43
C THR A 607 -8.48 -24.59 -26.77
N SER A 608 -7.56 -23.71 -26.37
CA SER A 608 -6.13 -23.85 -26.61
C SER A 608 -5.51 -24.82 -25.62
N ASP A 609 -4.99 -25.93 -26.14
CA ASP A 609 -4.18 -26.93 -25.40
C ASP A 609 -2.67 -26.63 -25.52
N PHE A 610 -2.32 -25.38 -25.87
CA PHE A 610 -0.92 -24.97 -25.99
C PHE A 610 -0.38 -24.49 -24.64
N GLN A 611 0.84 -24.90 -24.34
CA GLN A 611 1.53 -24.47 -23.14
C GLN A 611 1.86 -22.97 -23.21
N VAL A 612 1.35 -22.23 -22.24
CA VAL A 612 1.74 -20.85 -21.98
C VAL A 612 2.44 -20.83 -20.63
N VAL A 613 3.77 -20.75 -20.65
CA VAL A 613 4.52 -20.54 -19.41
C VAL A 613 4.73 -19.05 -19.21
N ALA A 614 4.04 -18.50 -18.23
CA ALA A 614 4.16 -17.11 -17.81
C ALA A 614 4.11 -17.02 -16.28
N GLY A 615 4.61 -15.92 -15.71
CA GLY A 615 4.53 -15.70 -14.26
C GLY A 615 5.35 -16.68 -13.40
N ASN A 616 6.33 -17.36 -13.98
CA ASN A 616 7.35 -18.19 -13.32
C ASN A 616 8.46 -17.36 -12.65
N HIS A 617 8.25 -16.05 -12.52
CA HIS A 617 9.21 -15.15 -11.88
C HIS A 617 9.29 -15.45 -10.37
N ASN A 618 10.52 -15.68 -9.90
CA ASN A 618 10.83 -15.67 -8.47
C ASN A 618 10.57 -14.29 -7.83
N ASN A 619 10.70 -14.21 -6.51
CA ASN A 619 10.46 -12.94 -5.80
C ASN A 619 11.38 -11.79 -6.26
N SER A 620 12.53 -12.10 -6.87
CA SER A 620 13.46 -11.13 -7.46
C SER A 620 13.11 -10.74 -8.89
N GLY A 621 12.06 -11.33 -9.49
CA GLY A 621 11.64 -11.04 -10.85
C GLY A 621 12.40 -11.78 -11.93
N SER A 622 13.13 -12.84 -11.58
CA SER A 622 13.85 -13.70 -12.54
C SER A 622 13.07 -14.98 -12.79
N ASP A 623 13.01 -15.43 -14.05
CA ASP A 623 12.42 -16.71 -14.43
C ASP A 623 13.04 -17.85 -13.63
N ASP A 624 12.20 -18.65 -12.99
CA ASP A 624 12.60 -19.79 -12.20
C ASP A 624 11.65 -20.97 -12.48
N VAL A 625 12.17 -21.96 -13.20
CA VAL A 625 11.46 -23.20 -13.54
C VAL A 625 10.94 -23.96 -12.32
N THR A 626 11.53 -23.76 -11.14
CA THR A 626 11.01 -24.37 -9.90
C THR A 626 9.64 -23.81 -9.51
N GLN A 627 9.23 -22.66 -10.05
CA GLN A 627 7.89 -22.14 -9.84
C GLN A 627 6.82 -22.82 -10.70
N SER A 628 7.20 -23.34 -11.87
CA SER A 628 6.29 -24.04 -12.77
C SER A 628 6.01 -25.45 -12.26
N ILE A 629 7.04 -26.16 -11.80
CA ILE A 629 6.89 -27.49 -11.22
C ILE A 629 6.53 -27.43 -9.73
N GLY A 630 5.51 -28.18 -9.32
CA GLY A 630 5.18 -28.27 -7.90
C GLY A 630 4.45 -29.52 -7.44
N THR A 631 4.20 -29.52 -6.13
CA THR A 631 3.41 -30.54 -5.46
C THR A 631 2.19 -29.88 -4.82
N ILE A 632 1.00 -30.39 -5.11
CA ILE A 632 -0.25 -29.99 -4.44
C ILE A 632 -0.81 -31.20 -3.72
N GLN A 633 -1.23 -31.04 -2.47
CA GLN A 633 -1.94 -32.07 -1.72
C GLN A 633 -3.40 -31.66 -1.53
N ILE A 634 -4.31 -32.59 -1.79
CA ILE A 634 -5.75 -32.42 -1.56
C ILE A 634 -6.25 -33.69 -0.89
N ASP A 635 -6.74 -33.60 0.35
CA ASP A 635 -7.06 -34.81 1.11
C ASP A 635 -8.17 -35.63 0.43
N LYS A 636 -9.31 -35.01 0.10
CA LYS A 636 -10.43 -35.65 -0.61
C LYS A 636 -10.66 -35.01 -1.97
N ILE A 637 -10.32 -35.73 -3.03
CA ILE A 637 -10.45 -35.24 -4.40
C ILE A 637 -11.31 -36.17 -5.24
N GLY A 638 -12.19 -35.59 -6.06
CA GLY A 638 -12.93 -36.30 -7.10
C GLY A 638 -12.41 -35.93 -8.47
N LEU A 639 -12.09 -36.92 -9.30
CA LEU A 639 -11.75 -36.68 -10.71
C LEU A 639 -12.99 -37.00 -11.54
N LYS A 640 -13.58 -35.96 -12.13
CA LYS A 640 -14.88 -35.98 -12.80
C LYS A 640 -14.73 -35.68 -14.29
N ASN A 641 -15.78 -35.96 -15.04
CA ASN A 641 -15.82 -35.71 -16.48
C ASN A 641 -15.51 -34.23 -16.80
N GLY A 642 -14.69 -34.01 -17.83
CA GLY A 642 -14.29 -32.68 -18.29
C GLY A 642 -13.35 -31.94 -17.34
N GLY A 643 -12.81 -32.62 -16.33
CA GLY A 643 -11.71 -32.13 -15.51
C GLY A 643 -10.37 -32.39 -16.18
N VAL A 644 -9.41 -31.50 -15.94
CA VAL A 644 -8.09 -31.53 -16.57
C VAL A 644 -6.99 -31.54 -15.50
N PHE A 645 -5.97 -32.35 -15.67
CA PHE A 645 -4.68 -32.19 -15.00
C PHE A 645 -3.65 -31.71 -16.03
N ASP A 646 -3.26 -30.44 -15.93
CA ASP A 646 -2.10 -29.91 -16.63
C ASP A 646 -0.83 -30.37 -15.92
N TRP A 647 -0.15 -31.35 -16.51
CA TRP A 647 1.04 -31.98 -15.94
C TRP A 647 2.30 -31.50 -16.67
N GLU A 648 3.20 -30.87 -15.93
CA GLU A 648 4.47 -30.37 -16.46
C GLU A 648 5.66 -31.26 -16.05
N ILE A 649 6.64 -31.39 -16.95
CA ILE A 649 7.90 -32.10 -16.72
C ILE A 649 9.09 -31.31 -17.25
N ARG A 650 10.18 -31.26 -16.47
CA ARG A 650 11.45 -30.61 -16.84
C ARG A 650 12.63 -31.57 -16.96
N ASP A 651 12.54 -32.78 -16.42
CA ASP A 651 13.58 -33.80 -16.50
C ASP A 651 12.95 -35.20 -16.64
N PHE A 652 13.23 -35.83 -17.78
CA PHE A 652 12.67 -37.14 -18.14
C PHE A 652 13.46 -38.33 -17.54
N ALA A 653 14.70 -38.10 -17.08
CA ALA A 653 15.51 -39.14 -16.45
C ALA A 653 14.93 -39.49 -15.06
N GLY A 654 14.43 -38.49 -14.33
CA GLY A 654 13.89 -38.64 -12.98
C GLY A 654 14.95 -38.85 -11.92
N ASN A 655 16.02 -38.05 -12.01
CA ASN A 655 17.15 -38.14 -11.08
C ASN A 655 16.93 -37.34 -9.80
N ASN A 656 15.93 -36.46 -9.76
CA ASN A 656 15.55 -35.70 -8.58
C ASN A 656 14.25 -36.27 -7.98
N ALA A 657 13.77 -35.64 -6.91
CA ALA A 657 12.55 -36.08 -6.24
C ALA A 657 11.29 -35.77 -7.08
N ASP A 658 10.27 -36.63 -6.94
CA ASP A 658 8.90 -36.33 -7.37
C ASP A 658 8.50 -34.92 -6.90
N GLY A 659 7.89 -34.13 -7.78
CA GLY A 659 7.54 -32.72 -7.51
C GLY A 659 8.66 -31.74 -7.81
N SER A 660 9.88 -32.20 -8.13
CA SER A 660 11.00 -31.33 -8.56
C SER A 660 11.31 -31.48 -10.05
N ASP A 661 11.16 -32.70 -10.59
CA ASP A 661 11.33 -32.99 -12.03
C ASP A 661 10.02 -32.94 -12.83
N TRP A 662 8.91 -33.18 -12.15
CA TRP A 662 7.56 -33.13 -12.71
C TRP A 662 6.53 -32.84 -11.63
N ASP A 663 5.34 -32.46 -12.06
CA ASP A 663 4.22 -32.14 -11.20
C ASP A 663 3.63 -33.34 -10.47
N VAL A 664 3.19 -33.11 -9.22
CA VAL A 664 2.61 -34.15 -8.37
C VAL A 664 1.34 -33.68 -7.67
N LEU A 665 0.28 -34.48 -7.80
CA LEU A 665 -0.88 -34.45 -6.93
C LEU A 665 -0.72 -35.46 -5.78
N LYS A 666 -0.78 -35.02 -4.54
CA LYS A 666 -0.91 -35.88 -3.35
C LYS A 666 -2.38 -35.95 -2.92
N PHE A 667 -2.85 -37.12 -2.52
CA PHE A 667 -4.23 -37.31 -2.06
C PHE A 667 -4.35 -38.37 -0.96
N ASP A 668 -5.36 -38.22 -0.10
CA ASP A 668 -5.71 -39.22 0.92
C ASP A 668 -6.82 -40.14 0.41
N THR A 669 -7.85 -39.56 -0.20
CA THR A 669 -9.02 -40.25 -0.74
C THR A 669 -9.32 -39.71 -2.13
N LEU A 670 -9.40 -40.63 -3.09
CA LEU A 670 -9.67 -40.35 -4.49
C LEU A 670 -10.99 -40.99 -4.92
N ASP A 671 -11.92 -40.16 -5.38
CA ASP A 671 -13.16 -40.58 -6.01
C ASP A 671 -13.06 -40.45 -7.54
N PHE A 672 -12.72 -41.56 -8.19
CA PHE A 672 -12.52 -41.65 -9.63
C PHE A 672 -13.18 -42.91 -10.21
N ALA A 673 -13.93 -42.74 -11.29
CA ALA A 673 -14.65 -43.83 -11.96
C ALA A 673 -14.11 -44.06 -13.37
N GLU A 674 -13.63 -45.27 -13.66
CA GLU A 674 -13.16 -45.65 -15.01
C GLU A 674 -14.30 -45.83 -16.02
N SER A 675 -15.54 -46.08 -15.56
CA SER A 675 -16.67 -46.41 -16.43
C SER A 675 -17.69 -45.27 -16.51
N GLY A 676 -17.84 -44.67 -17.69
CA GLY A 676 -18.82 -43.62 -17.99
C GLY A 676 -18.54 -42.96 -19.35
N ALA A 677 -19.47 -42.16 -19.88
CA ALA A 677 -19.32 -41.44 -21.14
C ALA A 677 -18.40 -40.20 -21.05
N GLY A 678 -17.54 -40.13 -20.03
CA GLY A 678 -16.74 -38.96 -19.72
C GLY A 678 -15.36 -39.31 -19.19
N SER A 679 -14.31 -38.79 -19.82
CA SER A 679 -12.91 -38.97 -19.44
C SER A 679 -12.43 -37.86 -18.50
N PHE A 680 -11.41 -38.17 -17.71
CA PHE A 680 -10.58 -37.16 -17.06
C PHE A 680 -9.34 -36.94 -17.95
N ASP A 681 -9.06 -35.70 -18.29
CA ASP A 681 -8.02 -35.37 -19.26
C ASP A 681 -6.69 -35.09 -18.54
N VAL A 682 -5.58 -35.56 -19.12
CA VAL A 682 -4.23 -35.24 -18.68
C VAL A 682 -3.50 -34.61 -19.85
N ASN A 683 -3.10 -33.36 -19.70
CA ASN A 683 -2.26 -32.67 -20.67
C ASN A 683 -0.80 -32.85 -20.27
N ILE A 684 0.04 -33.22 -21.24
CA ILE A 684 1.48 -33.42 -21.03
C ILE A 684 2.24 -32.24 -21.62
N TYR A 685 2.97 -31.52 -20.76
CA TYR A 685 3.76 -30.37 -21.15
C TYR A 685 5.22 -30.51 -20.71
N SER A 686 6.15 -30.08 -21.57
CA SER A 686 7.57 -30.09 -21.25
C SER A 686 8.12 -28.67 -21.05
N LEU A 687 9.03 -28.53 -20.09
CA LEU A 687 9.67 -27.26 -19.77
C LEU A 687 11.14 -27.26 -20.21
N ALA A 688 11.56 -26.15 -20.82
CA ALA A 688 12.96 -25.87 -21.06
C ALA A 688 13.70 -25.47 -19.77
N ALA A 689 15.04 -25.36 -19.84
CA ALA A 689 15.90 -25.01 -18.68
C ALA A 689 15.50 -23.71 -17.99
N ASN A 690 15.08 -22.72 -18.78
CA ASN A 690 14.63 -21.39 -18.35
C ASN A 690 13.19 -21.39 -17.84
N GLY A 691 12.53 -22.55 -17.80
CA GLY A 691 11.15 -22.69 -17.39
C GLY A 691 10.15 -22.21 -18.44
N SER A 692 10.55 -21.85 -19.66
CA SER A 692 9.58 -21.61 -20.74
C SER A 692 9.06 -22.93 -21.32
N ALA A 693 8.00 -22.86 -22.12
CA ALA A 693 7.61 -23.99 -22.95
C ALA A 693 8.80 -24.39 -23.84
N GLY A 694 9.13 -25.67 -23.86
CA GLY A 694 10.30 -26.12 -24.61
C GLY A 694 10.77 -27.52 -24.24
N SER A 695 11.71 -28.04 -25.03
CA SER A 695 12.30 -29.34 -24.75
C SER A 695 13.18 -29.26 -23.50
N PRO A 696 13.15 -30.28 -22.63
CA PRO A 696 14.09 -30.38 -21.52
C PRO A 696 15.54 -30.25 -22.01
N SER A 697 16.32 -29.36 -21.40
CA SER A 697 17.73 -29.09 -21.76
C SER A 697 18.78 -30.19 -21.46
N GLY A 698 19.00 -31.18 -22.33
CA GLY A 698 20.04 -32.21 -22.09
C GLY A 698 19.69 -33.59 -22.65
N ASP A 699 20.56 -34.58 -22.44
CA ASP A 699 20.34 -35.97 -22.87
C ASP A 699 19.46 -36.71 -21.85
N TYR A 700 18.18 -36.33 -21.78
CA TYR A 700 17.26 -36.74 -20.69
C TYR A 700 16.56 -38.08 -20.91
N GLY A 701 16.98 -38.87 -21.90
CA GLY A 701 16.45 -40.22 -22.09
C GLY A 701 15.01 -40.25 -22.62
N VAL A 702 14.61 -39.26 -23.44
CA VAL A 702 13.29 -39.21 -24.11
C VAL A 702 13.03 -40.43 -25.01
N GLY A 703 14.09 -41.15 -25.42
CA GLY A 703 13.99 -42.45 -26.10
C GLY A 703 13.86 -43.67 -25.19
N THR A 704 13.70 -43.50 -23.87
CA THR A 704 13.61 -44.61 -22.92
C THR A 704 12.17 -44.93 -22.54
N THR A 705 11.78 -46.19 -22.70
CA THR A 705 10.48 -46.68 -22.26
C THR A 705 10.42 -46.79 -20.73
N LYS A 706 9.39 -46.19 -20.12
CA LYS A 706 9.11 -46.19 -18.68
C LYS A 706 7.82 -46.97 -18.42
N THR A 707 7.90 -48.05 -17.63
CA THR A 707 6.77 -48.98 -17.42
C THR A 707 6.59 -49.37 -15.95
N GLY A 708 5.36 -49.72 -15.58
CA GLY A 708 4.97 -50.01 -14.19
C GLY A 708 5.29 -48.86 -13.24
N ALA A 709 5.86 -49.20 -12.09
CA ALA A 709 6.31 -48.25 -11.07
C ALA A 709 7.63 -47.51 -11.43
N SER A 710 8.23 -47.79 -12.59
CA SER A 710 9.35 -46.98 -13.11
C SER A 710 8.89 -45.76 -13.92
N GLY A 711 7.57 -45.60 -14.10
CA GLY A 711 6.95 -44.40 -14.67
C GLY A 711 7.06 -43.18 -13.76
N PHE A 712 6.48 -42.07 -14.20
CA PHE A 712 6.47 -40.80 -13.47
C PHE A 712 5.34 -40.80 -12.45
N LYS A 713 5.66 -40.80 -11.16
CA LYS A 713 4.65 -40.75 -10.10
C LYS A 713 4.03 -39.35 -10.07
N PHE A 714 2.90 -39.19 -10.74
CA PHE A 714 2.20 -37.90 -10.87
C PHE A 714 1.00 -37.77 -9.93
N MET A 715 0.46 -38.89 -9.44
CA MET A 715 -0.51 -38.88 -8.35
C MET A 715 -0.08 -39.84 -7.24
N GLN A 716 0.16 -39.31 -6.06
CA GLN A 716 0.69 -40.03 -4.92
C GLN A 716 -0.37 -40.14 -3.81
N HIS A 717 -0.61 -41.35 -3.34
CA HIS A 717 -1.33 -41.53 -2.08
C HIS A 717 -0.43 -41.18 -0.90
N THR A 718 -0.94 -40.36 0.02
CA THR A 718 -0.19 -39.83 1.17
C THR A 718 0.12 -40.89 2.24
N GLY A 719 -0.66 -41.98 2.27
CA GLY A 719 -0.62 -42.99 3.34
C GLY A 719 -1.79 -42.89 4.30
N THR A 720 -2.56 -41.80 4.25
CA THR A 720 -3.80 -41.57 5.01
C THR A 720 -5.03 -41.67 4.10
N GLY A 721 -6.20 -41.98 4.66
CA GLY A 721 -7.43 -42.17 3.87
C GLY A 721 -7.55 -43.53 3.17
N SER A 722 -8.56 -43.65 2.30
CA SER A 722 -8.85 -44.92 1.59
C SER A 722 -8.00 -45.13 0.34
N GLY A 723 -7.31 -44.09 -0.15
CA GLY A 723 -6.75 -44.06 -1.49
C GLY A 723 -7.84 -44.01 -2.56
N TRP A 724 -7.64 -44.70 -3.67
CA TRP A 724 -8.65 -44.77 -4.73
C TRP A 724 -9.86 -45.61 -4.32
N ASN A 725 -11.03 -44.97 -4.28
CA ASN A 725 -12.30 -45.62 -4.02
C ASN A 725 -12.61 -46.65 -5.13
N ASN A 726 -12.91 -47.88 -4.73
CA ASN A 726 -13.11 -49.02 -5.64
C ASN A 726 -11.88 -49.34 -6.51
N ALA A 727 -10.68 -49.10 -5.99
CA ALA A 727 -9.43 -49.49 -6.64
C ALA A 727 -9.44 -50.96 -7.09
N PRO A 728 -8.79 -51.28 -8.21
CA PRO A 728 -8.68 -52.65 -8.67
C PRO A 728 -7.84 -53.51 -7.72
N GLY A 729 -8.15 -54.80 -7.66
CA GLY A 729 -7.43 -55.76 -6.80
C GLY A 729 -5.99 -56.05 -7.21
N SER A 730 -5.55 -55.59 -8.38
CA SER A 730 -4.19 -55.78 -8.90
C SER A 730 -3.72 -54.54 -9.67
N SER A 731 -2.41 -54.25 -9.60
CA SER A 731 -1.80 -53.18 -10.38
C SER A 731 -2.01 -53.37 -11.88
N ARG A 732 -2.42 -52.32 -12.59
CA ARG A 732 -2.73 -52.37 -14.03
C ARG A 732 -2.75 -50.99 -14.67
N VAL A 733 -2.77 -50.97 -16.00
CA VAL A 733 -3.12 -49.77 -16.78
C VAL A 733 -4.59 -49.40 -16.52
N VAL A 734 -4.85 -48.09 -16.41
CA VAL A 734 -6.15 -47.49 -16.08
C VAL A 734 -6.75 -46.87 -17.33
N ASN A 735 -8.01 -47.19 -17.65
CA ASN A 735 -8.64 -46.81 -18.93
C ASN A 735 -9.51 -45.54 -18.87
N GLY A 736 -9.57 -44.87 -17.72
CA GLY A 736 -10.41 -43.68 -17.50
C GLY A 736 -9.74 -42.33 -17.78
N PHE A 737 -8.46 -42.33 -18.16
CA PHE A 737 -7.69 -41.13 -18.47
C PHE A 737 -7.58 -40.96 -19.99
N ASN A 738 -7.88 -39.76 -20.48
CA ASN A 738 -7.57 -39.34 -21.83
C ASN A 738 -6.30 -38.49 -21.78
N ILE A 739 -5.27 -38.85 -22.54
CA ILE A 739 -3.96 -38.19 -22.45
C ILE A 739 -3.74 -37.41 -23.74
N ASN A 740 -3.62 -36.09 -23.59
CA ASN A 740 -3.18 -35.21 -24.66
C ASN A 740 -1.67 -35.00 -24.55
N SER A 741 -0.94 -35.43 -25.57
CA SER A 741 0.52 -35.30 -25.65
C SER A 741 0.98 -34.58 -26.92
N ASP A 742 0.07 -33.96 -27.66
CA ASP A 742 0.38 -33.31 -28.94
C ASP A 742 1.41 -32.19 -28.77
N ASN A 743 1.25 -31.39 -27.71
CA ASN A 743 2.18 -30.30 -27.42
C ASN A 743 3.56 -30.84 -27.00
N TRP A 744 3.61 -31.85 -26.12
CA TRP A 744 4.84 -32.54 -25.77
C TRP A 744 5.54 -33.13 -27.01
N ALA A 745 4.79 -33.78 -27.91
CA ALA A 745 5.34 -34.39 -29.12
C ALA A 745 5.91 -33.34 -30.08
N GLY A 746 5.19 -32.22 -30.26
CA GLY A 746 5.62 -31.12 -31.12
C GLY A 746 6.85 -30.37 -30.60
N VAL A 747 6.98 -30.23 -29.28
CA VAL A 747 8.13 -29.53 -28.67
C VAL A 747 9.39 -30.40 -28.63
N ASN A 748 9.23 -31.73 -28.55
CA ASN A 748 10.35 -32.67 -28.43
C ASN A 748 10.68 -33.39 -29.75
N ASP A 749 9.95 -33.14 -30.85
CA ASP A 749 10.06 -33.86 -32.12
C ASP A 749 9.83 -35.39 -32.01
N PHE A 750 9.02 -35.84 -31.05
CA PHE A 750 8.73 -37.26 -30.78
C PHE A 750 7.24 -37.61 -30.92
N TYR A 751 6.76 -37.77 -32.16
CA TYR A 751 5.33 -38.04 -32.46
C TYR A 751 4.88 -39.49 -32.33
N TYR A 752 5.78 -40.42 -32.02
CA TYR A 752 5.49 -41.86 -32.07
C TYR A 752 5.50 -42.53 -30.70
N GLY A 753 5.76 -41.81 -29.62
CA GLY A 753 5.69 -42.36 -28.27
C GLY A 753 4.25 -42.42 -27.75
N ASP A 754 3.93 -43.47 -27.00
CA ASP A 754 2.60 -43.66 -26.42
C ASP A 754 2.61 -43.42 -24.89
N TRP A 755 1.64 -42.66 -24.40
CA TRP A 755 1.43 -42.42 -22.97
C TRP A 755 0.28 -43.25 -22.41
N SER A 756 0.39 -43.70 -21.16
CA SER A 756 -0.71 -44.37 -20.45
C SER A 756 -0.59 -44.17 -18.93
N VAL A 757 -1.67 -44.38 -18.18
CA VAL A 757 -1.65 -44.31 -16.72
C VAL A 757 -1.66 -45.71 -16.11
N TYR A 758 -0.79 -45.95 -15.14
CA TYR A 758 -0.70 -47.20 -14.39
C TYR A 758 -0.94 -46.98 -12.91
N TYR A 759 -1.83 -47.79 -12.35
CA TYR A 759 -2.08 -47.83 -10.92
C TYR A 759 -1.27 -48.94 -10.26
N ASN A 760 -0.55 -48.61 -9.20
CA ASN A 760 0.22 -49.55 -8.39
C ASN A 760 -0.48 -49.82 -7.05
N THR A 761 -0.88 -51.06 -6.78
CA THR A 761 -1.58 -51.40 -5.53
C THR A 761 -0.68 -51.42 -4.30
N SER A 762 0.65 -51.48 -4.46
CA SER A 762 1.58 -51.56 -3.32
C SER A 762 1.73 -50.24 -2.57
N ASP A 763 1.74 -49.11 -3.29
CA ASP A 763 1.81 -47.75 -2.75
C ASP A 763 0.51 -46.95 -2.97
N LYS A 764 -0.50 -47.56 -3.60
CA LYS A 764 -1.79 -46.96 -3.97
C LYS A 764 -1.67 -45.68 -4.82
N SER A 765 -0.60 -45.57 -5.61
CA SER A 765 -0.29 -44.38 -6.41
C SER A 765 -0.43 -44.63 -7.91
N PHE A 766 -0.53 -43.55 -8.69
CA PHE A 766 -0.63 -43.57 -10.14
C PHE A 766 0.64 -43.05 -10.79
N TYR A 767 1.01 -43.70 -11.88
CA TYR A 767 2.23 -43.47 -12.63
C TYR A 767 1.89 -43.21 -14.10
N LEU A 768 2.41 -42.12 -14.66
CA LEU A 768 2.43 -41.93 -16.12
C LEU A 768 3.52 -42.83 -16.70
N GLN A 769 3.15 -43.66 -17.65
CA GLN A 769 4.04 -44.52 -18.42
C GLN A 769 4.26 -43.92 -19.80
N TYR A 770 5.44 -44.14 -20.34
CA TYR A 770 5.80 -43.73 -21.69
C TYR A 770 6.46 -44.88 -22.44
N SER A 771 5.96 -45.19 -23.62
CA SER A 771 6.55 -46.20 -24.51
C SER A 771 7.22 -45.51 -25.68
N ALA A 772 8.56 -45.54 -25.71
CA ALA A 772 9.32 -45.04 -26.85
C ALA A 772 9.16 -46.01 -28.04
N VAL A 773 8.75 -45.51 -29.20
CA VAL A 773 8.80 -46.27 -30.45
C VAL A 773 10.18 -46.12 -31.08
N PRO A 774 10.82 -47.22 -31.54
CA PRO A 774 12.12 -47.14 -32.21
C PRO A 774 12.07 -46.23 -33.43
N GLU A 775 13.13 -45.45 -33.68
CA GLU A 775 13.21 -44.56 -34.85
C GLU A 775 12.76 -45.27 -36.14
N PRO A 776 12.02 -44.60 -37.06
CA PRO A 776 11.57 -45.20 -38.32
C PRO A 776 12.70 -45.87 -39.11
N SER A 777 13.92 -45.33 -39.01
CA SER A 777 15.16 -45.88 -39.57
C SER A 777 15.42 -47.34 -39.15
N THR A 778 15.09 -47.70 -37.91
CA THR A 778 15.25 -49.06 -37.35
C THR A 778 14.31 -50.03 -38.04
N TYR A 779 13.06 -49.62 -38.30
CA TYR A 779 12.12 -50.44 -39.06
C TYR A 779 12.57 -50.63 -40.50
N PHE A 780 13.05 -49.57 -41.17
CA PHE A 780 13.61 -49.66 -42.53
C PHE A 780 14.89 -50.50 -42.59
N MET A 781 15.74 -50.45 -41.56
CA MET A 781 16.95 -51.26 -41.47
C MET A 781 16.62 -52.74 -41.24
N VAL A 782 15.68 -53.04 -40.34
CA VAL A 782 15.24 -54.42 -40.04
C VAL A 782 14.47 -55.03 -41.20
N THR A 783 13.59 -54.27 -41.86
CA THR A 783 12.95 -54.74 -43.11
C THR A 783 13.95 -54.88 -44.25
N GLY A 784 14.91 -53.96 -44.39
CA GLY A 784 16.02 -54.10 -45.34
C GLY A 784 16.86 -55.36 -45.10
N LEU A 785 17.17 -55.67 -43.83
CA LEU A 785 17.91 -56.86 -43.42
C LEU A 785 17.12 -58.16 -43.67
N LEU A 786 15.79 -58.14 -43.54
CA LEU A 786 14.91 -59.28 -43.87
C LEU A 786 14.64 -59.44 -45.38
N LEU A 787 14.69 -58.35 -46.15
CA LEU A 787 14.55 -58.37 -47.61
C LEU A 787 15.83 -58.82 -48.32
N LEU A 788 17.02 -58.58 -47.73
CA LEU A 788 18.33 -58.97 -48.29
C LEU A 788 18.46 -60.48 -48.59
N PRO A 789 18.04 -61.40 -47.71
CA PRO A 789 17.98 -62.84 -48.02
C PRO A 789 17.02 -63.17 -49.17
N GLY A 790 15.85 -62.54 -49.20
CA GLY A 790 14.84 -62.74 -50.26
C GLY A 790 15.31 -62.23 -51.62
N CYS A 791 15.92 -61.05 -51.67
CA CYS A 791 16.52 -60.48 -52.89
C CYS A 791 17.72 -61.32 -53.37
N ASN A 792 18.54 -61.87 -52.47
CA ASN A 792 19.62 -62.80 -52.82
C ASN A 792 19.10 -64.14 -53.36
N PHE A 793 17.98 -64.64 -52.83
CA PHE A 793 17.30 -65.83 -53.33
C PHE A 793 16.73 -65.63 -54.76
N ILE A 794 16.08 -64.48 -55.00
CA ILE A 794 15.59 -64.08 -56.34
C ILE A 794 16.75 -63.90 -57.34
N ARG A 795 17.89 -63.33 -56.91
CA ARG A 795 19.11 -63.22 -57.74
C ARG A 795 19.68 -64.59 -58.11
N ARG A 796 19.66 -65.55 -57.18
CA ARG A 796 20.06 -66.94 -57.45
C ARG A 796 19.13 -67.65 -58.45
N PHE A 797 17.82 -67.43 -58.37
CA PHE A 797 16.86 -67.94 -59.35
C PHE A 797 17.06 -67.33 -60.74
N ARG A 798 17.30 -66.02 -60.84
CA ARG A 798 17.61 -65.37 -62.13
C ARG A 798 18.92 -65.88 -62.74
N LYS A 799 19.97 -66.13 -61.95
CA LYS A 799 21.22 -66.74 -62.46
C LYS A 799 21.04 -68.17 -62.96
N LYS A 800 20.12 -68.96 -62.38
CA LYS A 800 19.83 -70.33 -62.85
C LYS A 800 19.11 -70.36 -64.20
N ASN A 801 18.23 -69.38 -64.47
CA ASN A 801 17.50 -69.31 -65.75
C ASN A 801 18.30 -68.67 -66.89
N LEU A 802 19.36 -67.91 -66.59
CA LEU A 802 20.31 -67.38 -67.59
C LEU A 802 21.43 -68.38 -67.97
N ALA A 803 21.71 -69.38 -67.12
CA ALA A 803 22.72 -70.41 -67.40
C ALA A 803 22.24 -71.50 -68.37
N THR A 804 20.93 -71.62 -68.62
CA THR A 804 20.36 -72.58 -69.58
C THR A 804 20.26 -72.06 -71.02
N THR A 805 20.61 -70.79 -71.28
CA THR A 805 20.54 -70.18 -72.62
C THR A 805 21.90 -69.86 -73.24
N ALA A 806 23.01 -70.20 -72.58
CA ALA A 806 24.37 -69.79 -72.98
C ALA A 806 25.35 -70.97 -73.21
N SER A 807 24.89 -72.11 -73.73
CA SER A 807 25.77 -73.21 -74.17
C SER A 807 25.44 -73.71 -75.60
N SER A 808 25.36 -72.78 -76.54
CA SER A 808 25.66 -73.05 -77.95
C SER A 808 26.16 -71.74 -78.55
N ASP A 809 27.46 -71.50 -78.41
CA ASP A 809 28.35 -71.15 -79.53
C ASP A 809 29.78 -70.96 -78.98
N LEU A 810 30.58 -71.99 -79.27
CA LEU A 810 32.05 -72.13 -79.24
C LEU A 810 32.70 -71.07 -80.17
N GLU A 811 33.98 -70.73 -80.23
CA GLU A 811 35.27 -71.29 -79.84
C GLU A 811 36.34 -70.21 -80.16
N ASP A 812 37.51 -70.29 -79.52
CA ASP A 812 38.84 -69.76 -79.90
C ASP A 812 39.24 -68.25 -79.83
N CYS A 813 40.35 -68.07 -79.07
CA CYS A 813 41.23 -66.93 -78.77
C CYS A 813 40.84 -65.95 -77.66
#